data_AF-A0A1S9CYW5-F1
#
_entry.id   AF-A0A1S9CYW5-F1
#
_cell.length_a   1.000
_cell.length_b   1.000
_cell.length_c   1.000
_cell.angle_alpha   90.00
_cell.angle_beta   90.00
_cell.angle_gamma   90.00
#
_symmetry.space_group_name_H-M   'P 1'
#
loop_
_entity.id
_entity.type
_entity.pdbx_description
1 polymer ?
#
loop_
_entity_poly.entity_id
_entity_poly.type
_entity_poly.pdbx_seq_one_letter_code
_entity_poly.pdbx_strand_id
1 'polypeptide(L)'
;MEFSERVPPYPAAGASPSAQVNLTLGFPAFAYADLYEPYRLRDLLAVFDDYVADRNPALSTEFGRYRATLGAGLPPQTISDLLVRMAPYVGEFVAKLFGVASERDRQRAAIQEELDTVFVFRNEVLAQAQEKFRPEDLIPWDLQQLQRQIEILKHILAPGADASAPERALAGVASELWRLHQRFAARTSSKEPADKRLEQDLCAVRARIEADPEARATFADCLTETRAHAFVLLLLDRIERWSFAARHDAGMNATVANWVSFKQPKKTDFQHLVHAEQLQRDGYQVLSGPMARRRRRDGFALTDHRYDERHVLYEIDHCIYCHDRDTDSCSKGMRNRRDGTYKINPLGVMIAGCPLEEKISEMHVLKRQGDNIGALALIMIDNPMCPGTGHRICNDCMKGCIYQKTEPVNIPQIETNVLTEVLFMPWGFEIYGLLTRWNPLNVKRPVALPYNGKNVLIAGLGPAGYTLAHYLLNEGFGVVGIDGLKIEPLPRDLSGDWDRPPRPVRDFGELYEDLDTRVMTGFGGVAEYGITVRWDKNFLKVIYLTLARRRTFRCYGGIRFGGTLTINEAWDLGFHHIAVASGAGKPTIIELGNNLMRGIRKASDFLMALQLTGAAKHSSLANLQVRLPAGVIGGGLTAIDTATELLAYYPVQVERVLRRYEVLARRYEEQSVRARYDEEELLILDELLDHGRAIRAERSRAHAAGETPNFLPLLEQWGGVTLFYRKGLRDAPAYRQNHEEIEKALEEGIALAEGMRPSEAIGDRFGHLRAVRFERLTPKDGRWIAADDEVEVPLRSLFIAAGTSPNTIYESEHPGSFEMDAKAHFYQRYEPNACGLEAMRDLTAPKVGKRAPFTSYQRQGRFITFYGDNHPVYAGNVVKAMASARDGYPYIVRLFERELRQLDPSDQRHRDQALRAFHATLDESLLATVVAVQRLTPTIIEIVVHAPMQARKFRPGQFYRVQNLETLAPKVEGTVLAAEGLALTGASVDKEKGLIALIALEMGSSSRLCRLWRPGDPVVVMGVTGAPTDIPSGKTVLLAGGGLGNAVLFSIGKALRAAGNRVIYFAGYKNHDDVFKAEDIEAASDVIVWSVDPAPTARPISITRPQDKSFIGNILEAMVAYAKGKLGDTPVHLDDVDHIIAIGSDRMMAAVKEARNGILKPYLKPKHVAIGSINSPMQCMMKGVCAQCLCKHVDPGSGQEYFVYSCYNQDQELDRVDFPHLNARLRQNSVQEKLSALWLDYLLEKRGTPSV
;
A
#
# COMPACT_ATOMS: atom_id res chain seq x y z
N MET A 1 33.08 0.21 39.34
CA MET A 1 32.16 -0.91 39.61
C MET A 1 31.53 -1.29 38.30
N GLU A 2 31.82 -2.50 37.85
CA GLU A 2 31.41 -3.06 36.56
C GLU A 2 29.89 -3.20 36.46
N PHE A 3 29.29 -2.64 35.41
CA PHE A 3 27.96 -2.97 34.92
C PHE A 3 28.06 -3.12 33.40
N SER A 4 28.24 -4.36 32.95
CA SER A 4 28.24 -4.75 31.54
C SER A 4 27.23 -5.87 31.35
N GLU A 5 25.95 -5.54 31.31
CA GLU A 5 24.92 -6.32 30.63
C GLU A 5 24.03 -5.34 29.86
N ARG A 6 24.33 -5.13 28.57
CA ARG A 6 23.48 -4.35 27.67
C ARG A 6 22.27 -5.19 27.29
N VAL A 7 21.09 -4.72 27.68
CA VAL A 7 19.78 -5.25 27.27
C VAL A 7 19.62 -5.09 25.74
N PRO A 8 19.20 -6.13 24.99
CA PRO A 8 18.99 -6.04 23.55
C PRO A 8 17.77 -5.16 23.17
N PRO A 9 17.78 -4.46 22.02
CA PRO A 9 16.90 -3.32 21.73
C PRO A 9 15.41 -3.62 21.42
N TYR A 10 14.89 -4.81 21.72
CA TYR A 10 13.44 -5.07 21.65
C TYR A 10 13.03 -5.98 22.82
N PRO A 11 12.15 -5.53 23.74
CA PRO A 11 11.57 -6.40 24.74
C PRO A 11 10.69 -7.45 24.04
N ALA A 12 10.83 -8.71 24.46
CA ALA A 12 9.99 -9.80 23.98
C ALA A 12 8.52 -9.50 24.31
N ALA A 13 7.71 -9.28 23.29
CA ALA A 13 6.26 -9.31 23.44
C ALA A 13 5.89 -10.74 23.89
N GLY A 14 5.32 -10.85 25.09
CA GLY A 14 4.99 -12.12 25.72
C GLY A 14 4.01 -12.95 24.90
N ALA A 15 4.54 -13.89 24.13
CA ALA A 15 3.83 -15.09 23.70
C ALA A 15 4.41 -16.27 24.49
N SER A 16 3.52 -17.06 25.09
CA SER A 16 3.89 -18.35 25.69
C SER A 16 4.69 -19.18 24.68
N PRO A 17 5.77 -19.89 25.07
CA PRO A 17 6.54 -20.70 24.14
C PRO A 17 5.65 -21.83 23.62
N SER A 18 5.07 -21.65 22.43
CA SER A 18 4.44 -22.75 21.70
C SER A 18 5.52 -23.79 21.42
N ALA A 19 5.17 -25.06 21.59
CA ALA A 19 6.07 -26.20 21.41
C ALA A 19 6.88 -26.04 20.11
N GLN A 20 8.20 -26.13 20.20
CA GLN A 20 9.11 -26.03 19.05
C GLN A 20 8.65 -26.99 17.94
N VAL A 21 8.06 -26.43 16.88
CA VAL A 21 7.71 -27.21 15.70
C VAL A 21 9.01 -27.50 14.95
N ASN A 22 9.56 -28.70 15.13
CA ASN A 22 10.76 -29.13 14.44
C ASN A 22 10.40 -29.62 13.03
N LEU A 23 10.68 -28.80 12.01
CA LEU A 23 10.63 -29.21 10.60
C LEU A 23 11.80 -30.17 10.31
N THR A 24 11.47 -31.43 10.05
CA THR A 24 12.42 -32.43 9.54
C THR A 24 12.34 -32.45 8.01
N LEU A 25 13.47 -32.22 7.34
CA LEU A 25 13.53 -32.22 5.88
C LEU A 25 13.57 -33.65 5.34
N GLY A 26 13.02 -33.87 4.13
CA GLY A 26 13.00 -35.17 3.46
C GLY A 26 14.35 -35.70 2.98
N PHE A 27 15.42 -34.92 3.17
CA PHE A 27 16.80 -35.30 2.91
C PHE A 27 17.62 -35.21 4.21
N PRO A 28 17.96 -36.33 4.86
CA PRO A 28 18.58 -36.35 6.21
C PRO A 28 19.90 -35.58 6.33
N ALA A 29 20.58 -35.32 5.21
CA ALA A 29 21.83 -34.56 5.17
C ALA A 29 21.62 -33.04 5.37
N PHE A 30 20.38 -32.55 5.44
CA PHE A 30 20.06 -31.13 5.59
C PHE A 30 19.16 -30.89 6.81
N ALA A 31 19.48 -29.87 7.58
CA ALA A 31 18.60 -29.29 8.60
C ALA A 31 17.90 -28.04 8.06
N TYR A 32 16.79 -27.62 8.67
CA TYR A 32 16.07 -26.41 8.25
C TYR A 32 16.96 -25.14 8.21
N ALA A 33 17.88 -25.00 9.17
CA ALA A 33 18.82 -23.88 9.20
C ALA A 33 19.76 -23.84 7.98
N ASP A 34 20.09 -25.00 7.39
CA ASP A 34 20.93 -25.08 6.19
C ASP A 34 20.30 -24.36 4.99
N LEU A 35 18.96 -24.24 4.94
CA LEU A 35 18.25 -23.53 3.87
C LEU A 35 18.48 -22.01 3.88
N TYR A 36 19.17 -21.49 4.90
CA TYR A 36 19.59 -20.09 5.03
C TYR A 36 21.07 -19.88 4.72
N GLU A 37 21.84 -20.96 4.53
CA GLU A 37 23.29 -20.90 4.31
C GLU A 37 23.63 -21.07 2.81
N PRO A 38 24.22 -20.06 2.15
CA PRO A 38 24.51 -20.09 0.70
C PRO A 38 25.31 -21.32 0.21
N TYR A 39 26.28 -21.79 1.00
CA TYR A 39 27.06 -22.98 0.65
C TYR A 39 26.22 -24.25 0.68
N ARG A 40 25.31 -24.37 1.65
CA ARG A 40 24.41 -25.52 1.78
C ARG A 40 23.32 -25.50 0.71
N LEU A 41 22.90 -24.31 0.26
CA LEU A 41 22.04 -24.19 -0.92
C LEU A 41 22.72 -24.70 -2.19
N ARG A 42 24.04 -24.48 -2.34
CA ARG A 42 24.81 -25.06 -3.45
C ARG A 42 24.89 -26.59 -3.34
N ASP A 43 25.11 -27.13 -2.15
CA ASP A 43 25.08 -28.58 -1.92
C ASP A 43 23.70 -29.15 -2.28
N LEU A 44 22.62 -28.46 -1.89
CA LEU A 44 21.24 -28.85 -2.23
C LEU A 44 20.99 -28.83 -3.74
N LEU A 45 21.56 -27.86 -4.48
CA LEU A 45 21.49 -27.83 -5.94
C LEU A 45 22.19 -29.04 -6.57
N ALA A 46 23.35 -29.46 -6.04
CA ALA A 46 24.04 -30.67 -6.53
C ALA A 46 23.18 -31.93 -6.29
N VAL A 47 22.55 -32.04 -5.11
CA VAL A 47 21.62 -33.15 -4.81
C VAL A 47 20.40 -33.14 -5.74
N PHE A 48 19.91 -31.96 -6.14
CA PHE A 48 18.87 -31.84 -7.15
C PHE A 48 19.35 -32.27 -8.55
N ASP A 49 20.56 -31.87 -8.95
CA ASP A 49 21.12 -32.26 -10.25
C ASP A 49 21.27 -33.79 -10.34
N ASP A 50 21.77 -34.44 -9.28
CA ASP A 50 21.84 -35.90 -9.16
C ASP A 50 20.44 -36.53 -9.18
N TYR A 51 19.48 -35.93 -8.47
CA TYR A 51 18.08 -36.39 -8.45
C TYR A 51 17.45 -36.47 -9.84
N VAL A 52 17.72 -35.48 -10.70
CA VAL A 52 17.26 -35.44 -12.08
C VAL A 52 18.08 -36.38 -12.96
N ALA A 53 19.40 -36.44 -12.79
CA ALA A 53 20.27 -37.34 -13.54
C ALA A 53 19.84 -38.80 -13.39
N ASP A 54 19.46 -39.23 -12.18
CA ASP A 54 19.00 -40.60 -11.90
C ASP A 54 17.66 -40.94 -12.57
N ARG A 55 16.77 -39.95 -12.75
CA ARG A 55 15.42 -40.16 -13.30
C ARG A 55 15.35 -39.92 -14.81
N ASN A 56 16.09 -38.94 -15.30
CA ASN A 56 16.09 -38.53 -16.69
C ASN A 56 17.48 -37.99 -17.09
N PRO A 57 18.45 -38.89 -17.39
CA PRO A 57 19.82 -38.51 -17.74
C PRO A 57 19.89 -37.58 -18.97
N ALA A 58 19.00 -37.78 -19.93
CA ALA A 58 18.94 -36.98 -21.15
C ALA A 58 18.56 -35.51 -20.85
N LEU A 59 17.48 -35.31 -20.08
CA LEU A 59 17.06 -33.97 -19.67
C LEU A 59 18.11 -33.29 -18.78
N SER A 60 18.73 -34.03 -17.86
CA SER A 60 19.82 -33.50 -17.01
C SER A 60 20.99 -32.97 -17.86
N THR A 61 21.40 -33.74 -18.87
CA THR A 61 22.47 -33.33 -19.80
C THR A 61 22.09 -32.09 -20.62
N GLU A 62 20.86 -32.08 -21.16
CA GLU A 62 20.32 -30.96 -21.96
C GLU A 62 20.25 -29.67 -21.13
N PHE A 63 19.70 -29.76 -19.91
CA PHE A 63 19.58 -28.63 -19.00
C PHE A 63 20.93 -28.18 -18.44
N GLY A 64 21.85 -29.11 -18.20
CA GLY A 64 23.23 -28.81 -17.82
C GLY A 64 23.93 -27.94 -18.88
N ARG A 65 23.72 -28.24 -20.18
CA ARG A 65 24.19 -27.40 -21.28
C ARG A 65 23.52 -26.03 -21.28
N TYR A 66 22.20 -25.96 -21.11
CA TYR A 66 21.48 -24.69 -21.01
C TYR A 66 22.02 -23.81 -19.88
N ARG A 67 22.26 -24.39 -18.70
CA ARG A 67 22.82 -23.70 -17.54
C ARG A 67 24.25 -23.22 -17.80
N ALA A 68 25.10 -24.04 -18.42
CA ALA A 68 26.48 -23.68 -18.74
C ALA A 68 26.60 -22.54 -19.76
N THR A 69 25.67 -22.45 -20.71
CA THR A 69 25.67 -21.38 -21.73
C THR A 69 24.79 -20.18 -21.36
N LEU A 70 24.05 -20.24 -20.25
CA LEU A 70 23.02 -19.26 -19.88
C LEU A 70 21.98 -19.05 -21.00
N GLY A 71 21.72 -20.10 -21.79
CA GLY A 71 20.85 -20.03 -22.97
C GLY A 71 21.46 -19.40 -24.22
N ALA A 72 22.74 -19.01 -24.20
CA ALA A 72 23.39 -18.47 -25.38
C ALA A 72 23.36 -19.48 -26.54
N GLY A 73 22.87 -19.01 -27.70
CA GLY A 73 22.75 -19.82 -28.93
C GLY A 73 21.54 -20.76 -28.98
N LEU A 74 20.68 -20.80 -27.95
CA LEU A 74 19.45 -21.58 -27.97
C LEU A 74 18.26 -20.72 -28.43
N PRO A 75 17.38 -21.22 -29.32
CA PRO A 75 16.13 -20.55 -29.65
C PRO A 75 15.24 -20.35 -28.40
N PRO A 76 14.46 -19.26 -28.30
CA PRO A 76 13.54 -19.04 -27.19
C PRO A 76 12.58 -20.21 -26.94
N GLN A 77 12.09 -20.86 -28.00
CA GLN A 77 11.20 -22.02 -27.92
C GLN A 77 11.87 -23.21 -27.23
N THR A 78 13.14 -23.47 -27.54
CA THR A 78 13.93 -24.55 -26.92
C THR A 78 14.17 -24.27 -25.43
N ILE A 79 14.46 -23.02 -25.07
CA ILE A 79 14.61 -22.62 -23.67
C ILE A 79 13.29 -22.82 -22.92
N SER A 80 12.18 -22.41 -23.55
CA SER A 80 10.84 -22.53 -22.97
C SER A 80 10.44 -24.00 -22.74
N ASP A 81 10.61 -24.87 -23.75
CA ASP A 81 10.39 -26.32 -23.63
C ASP A 81 11.23 -26.95 -22.51
N LEU A 82 12.53 -26.61 -22.46
CA LEU A 82 13.43 -27.08 -21.41
C LEU A 82 12.97 -26.70 -20.01
N LEU A 83 12.52 -25.46 -19.82
CA LEU A 83 12.01 -24.98 -18.54
C LEU A 83 10.71 -25.71 -18.14
N VAL A 84 9.77 -25.88 -19.08
CA VAL A 84 8.52 -26.61 -18.85
C VAL A 84 8.78 -28.08 -18.52
N ARG A 85 9.75 -28.73 -19.15
CA ARG A 85 10.13 -30.12 -18.85
C ARG A 85 10.88 -30.28 -17.54
N MET A 86 11.69 -29.29 -17.13
CA MET A 86 12.47 -29.34 -15.89
C MET A 86 11.65 -28.96 -14.65
N ALA A 87 10.70 -28.02 -14.77
CA ALA A 87 9.93 -27.51 -13.63
C ALA A 87 9.19 -28.58 -12.81
N PRO A 88 8.59 -29.64 -13.39
CA PRO A 88 7.97 -30.71 -12.61
C PRO A 88 8.94 -31.46 -11.70
N TYR A 89 10.21 -31.59 -12.09
CA TYR A 89 11.23 -32.20 -11.24
C TYR A 89 11.60 -31.30 -10.06
N VAL A 90 11.60 -29.97 -10.26
CA VAL A 90 11.76 -29.00 -9.16
C VAL A 90 10.57 -29.11 -8.20
N GLY A 91 9.34 -29.15 -8.73
CA GLY A 91 8.13 -29.32 -7.93
C GLY A 91 8.12 -30.59 -7.09
N GLU A 92 8.47 -31.73 -7.70
CA GLU A 92 8.58 -33.02 -7.01
C GLU A 92 9.70 -33.02 -5.95
N PHE A 93 10.88 -32.50 -6.29
CA PHE A 93 12.02 -32.43 -5.37
C PHE A 93 11.71 -31.58 -4.14
N VAL A 94 11.13 -30.39 -4.34
CA VAL A 94 10.73 -29.48 -3.26
C VAL A 94 9.61 -30.11 -2.42
N ALA A 95 8.63 -30.76 -3.04
CA ALA A 95 7.58 -31.46 -2.31
C ALA A 95 8.16 -32.58 -1.43
N LYS A 96 9.15 -33.32 -1.93
CA LYS A 96 9.88 -34.32 -1.14
C LYS A 96 10.69 -33.66 0.00
N LEU A 97 11.38 -32.57 -0.28
CA LEU A 97 12.20 -31.84 0.70
C LEU A 97 11.39 -31.39 1.93
N PHE A 98 10.16 -30.91 1.74
CA PHE A 98 9.28 -30.45 2.82
C PHE A 98 8.27 -31.50 3.31
N GLY A 99 8.27 -32.71 2.74
CA GLY A 99 7.33 -33.77 3.12
C GLY A 99 5.88 -33.52 2.70
N VAL A 100 5.66 -32.80 1.59
CA VAL A 100 4.33 -32.43 1.06
C VAL A 100 3.98 -33.09 -0.27
N ALA A 101 4.66 -34.19 -0.63
CA ALA A 101 4.38 -34.94 -1.85
C ALA A 101 2.89 -35.34 -1.96
N SER A 102 2.29 -35.82 -0.86
CA SER A 102 0.87 -36.20 -0.85
C SER A 102 -0.09 -35.03 -1.09
N GLU A 103 0.24 -33.81 -0.64
CA GLU A 103 -0.57 -32.63 -0.88
C GLU A 103 -0.47 -32.18 -2.34
N ARG A 104 0.76 -32.14 -2.87
CA ARG A 104 1.01 -31.89 -4.30
C ARG A 104 0.26 -32.87 -5.19
N ASP A 105 0.34 -34.17 -4.89
CA ASP A 105 -0.30 -35.20 -5.69
C ASP A 105 -1.83 -35.10 -5.63
N ARG A 106 -2.40 -34.70 -4.48
CA ARG A 106 -3.83 -34.42 -4.34
C ARG A 106 -4.28 -33.22 -5.17
N GLN A 107 -3.57 -32.09 -5.09
CA GLN A 107 -3.86 -30.92 -5.93
C GLN A 107 -3.77 -31.27 -7.42
N ARG A 108 -2.71 -31.99 -7.81
CA ARG A 108 -2.53 -32.45 -9.19
C ARG A 108 -3.68 -33.34 -9.64
N ALA A 109 -4.10 -34.31 -8.82
CA ALA A 109 -5.22 -35.18 -9.14
C ALA A 109 -6.54 -34.41 -9.29
N ALA A 110 -6.81 -33.46 -8.39
CA ALA A 110 -8.01 -32.63 -8.45
C ALA A 110 -8.06 -31.74 -9.72
N ILE A 111 -6.93 -31.14 -10.10
CA ILE A 111 -6.81 -30.37 -11.33
C ILE A 111 -7.02 -31.25 -12.56
N GLN A 112 -6.38 -32.43 -12.60
CA GLN A 112 -6.54 -33.35 -13.72
C GLN A 112 -7.97 -33.90 -13.81
N GLU A 113 -8.63 -34.15 -12.68
CA GLU A 113 -10.04 -34.56 -12.66
C GLU A 113 -10.94 -33.52 -13.32
N GLU A 114 -10.80 -32.22 -12.99
CA GLU A 114 -11.54 -31.15 -13.64
C GLU A 114 -11.26 -31.09 -15.15
N LEU A 115 -9.99 -31.21 -15.56
CA LEU A 115 -9.59 -31.18 -16.96
C LEU A 115 -10.15 -32.37 -17.75
N ASP A 116 -10.08 -33.58 -17.20
CA ASP A 116 -10.56 -34.83 -17.80
C ASP A 116 -12.08 -34.99 -17.77
N THR A 117 -12.79 -34.13 -17.03
CA THR A 117 -14.26 -34.16 -16.89
C THR A 117 -14.90 -32.90 -17.44
N VAL A 118 -14.93 -31.80 -16.68
CA VAL A 118 -15.62 -30.54 -17.01
C VAL A 118 -15.08 -29.93 -18.30
N PHE A 119 -13.77 -29.91 -18.48
CA PHE A 119 -13.17 -29.29 -19.67
C PHE A 119 -13.22 -30.21 -20.91
N VAL A 120 -13.21 -31.55 -20.74
CA VAL A 120 -13.56 -32.47 -21.85
C VAL A 120 -15.02 -32.28 -22.27
N PHE A 121 -15.96 -32.22 -21.33
CA PHE A 121 -17.37 -31.97 -21.62
C PHE A 121 -17.54 -30.65 -22.39
N ARG A 122 -16.87 -29.59 -21.94
CA ARG A 122 -16.86 -28.28 -22.61
C ARG A 122 -16.29 -28.33 -24.04
N ASN A 123 -15.08 -28.85 -24.20
CA ASN A 123 -14.32 -28.67 -25.43
C ASN A 123 -14.70 -29.68 -26.51
N GLU A 124 -15.22 -30.83 -26.10
CA GLU A 124 -15.55 -31.92 -27.01
C GLU A 124 -17.06 -32.07 -27.18
N VAL A 125 -17.78 -32.37 -26.09
CA VAL A 125 -19.21 -32.70 -26.15
C VAL A 125 -20.08 -31.48 -26.45
N LEU A 126 -19.87 -30.36 -25.72
CA LEU A 126 -20.60 -29.13 -25.99
C LEU A 126 -20.26 -28.58 -27.36
N ALA A 127 -18.98 -28.56 -27.74
CA ALA A 127 -18.56 -28.10 -29.06
C ALA A 127 -19.25 -28.90 -30.19
N GLN A 128 -19.25 -30.23 -30.10
CA GLN A 128 -19.95 -31.10 -31.04
C GLN A 128 -21.47 -30.83 -31.07
N ALA A 129 -22.10 -30.67 -29.90
CA ALA A 129 -23.52 -30.36 -29.83
C ALA A 129 -23.88 -29.04 -30.53
N GLN A 130 -23.04 -28.00 -30.40
CA GLN A 130 -23.23 -26.72 -31.07
C GLN A 130 -23.04 -26.80 -32.60
N GLU A 131 -22.16 -27.67 -33.08
CA GLU A 131 -21.97 -27.89 -34.52
C GLU A 131 -23.09 -28.72 -35.14
N LYS A 132 -23.60 -29.72 -34.39
CA LYS A 132 -24.59 -30.71 -34.85
C LYS A 132 -26.01 -30.17 -34.97
N PHE A 133 -26.44 -29.29 -34.05
CA PHE A 133 -27.82 -28.82 -33.98
C PHE A 133 -27.97 -27.33 -34.31
N ARG A 134 -29.18 -26.90 -34.63
CA ARG A 134 -29.59 -25.52 -34.89
C ARG A 134 -30.77 -25.14 -34.00
N PRO A 135 -30.99 -23.84 -33.69
CA PRO A 135 -32.07 -23.43 -32.80
C PRO A 135 -33.46 -23.92 -33.21
N GLU A 136 -33.70 -24.11 -34.51
CA GLU A 136 -34.95 -24.63 -35.06
C GLU A 136 -35.20 -26.10 -34.68
N ASP A 137 -34.14 -26.87 -34.42
CA ASP A 137 -34.22 -28.29 -34.02
C ASP A 137 -34.85 -28.47 -32.63
N LEU A 138 -34.92 -27.41 -31.81
CA LEU A 138 -35.51 -27.46 -30.47
C LEU A 138 -37.03 -27.60 -30.49
N ILE A 139 -37.69 -27.11 -31.54
CA ILE A 139 -39.16 -27.03 -31.62
C ILE A 139 -39.84 -28.40 -31.43
N PRO A 140 -39.38 -29.50 -32.05
CA PRO A 140 -39.97 -30.83 -31.84
C PRO A 140 -39.47 -31.57 -30.58
N TRP A 141 -38.53 -31.03 -29.80
CA TRP A 141 -37.95 -31.76 -28.67
C TRP A 141 -38.78 -31.64 -27.40
N ASP A 142 -39.00 -32.76 -26.71
CA ASP A 142 -39.56 -32.75 -25.35
C ASP A 142 -38.44 -32.43 -24.34
N LEU A 143 -38.37 -31.17 -23.93
CA LEU A 143 -37.35 -30.68 -23.00
C LEU A 143 -37.49 -31.29 -21.60
N GLN A 144 -38.70 -31.62 -21.15
CA GLN A 144 -38.92 -32.28 -19.85
C GLN A 144 -38.41 -33.71 -19.89
N GLN A 145 -38.67 -34.42 -20.99
CA GLN A 145 -38.15 -35.76 -21.20
C GLN A 145 -36.61 -35.76 -21.29
N LEU A 146 -36.01 -34.81 -22.01
CA LEU A 146 -34.54 -34.66 -22.08
C LEU A 146 -33.94 -34.41 -20.70
N GLN A 147 -34.54 -33.51 -19.90
CA GLN A 147 -34.09 -33.27 -18.52
C GLN A 147 -34.18 -34.55 -17.69
N ARG A 148 -35.28 -35.31 -17.79
CA ARG A 148 -35.44 -36.57 -17.05
C ARG A 148 -34.39 -37.61 -17.46
N GLN A 149 -34.13 -37.74 -18.76
CA GLN A 149 -33.09 -38.62 -19.30
C GLN A 149 -31.71 -38.29 -18.71
N ILE A 150 -31.35 -37.01 -18.62
CA ILE A 150 -30.07 -36.61 -18.04
C ILE A 150 -29.98 -36.89 -16.55
N GLU A 151 -31.04 -36.64 -15.78
CA GLU A 151 -31.05 -36.97 -14.36
C GLU A 151 -30.92 -38.48 -14.11
N ILE A 152 -31.55 -39.32 -14.95
CA ILE A 152 -31.40 -40.77 -14.89
C ILE A 152 -29.96 -41.18 -15.22
N LEU A 153 -29.35 -40.63 -16.29
CA LEU A 153 -27.96 -40.94 -16.65
C LEU A 153 -26.98 -40.54 -15.55
N LYS A 154 -27.15 -39.36 -14.94
CA LYS A 154 -26.34 -38.92 -13.79
C LYS A 154 -26.48 -39.88 -12.61
N HIS A 155 -27.71 -40.28 -12.28
CA HIS A 155 -27.97 -41.19 -11.16
C HIS A 155 -27.29 -42.56 -11.35
N ILE A 156 -27.31 -43.09 -12.57
CA ILE A 156 -26.88 -44.47 -12.86
C ILE A 156 -25.40 -44.57 -13.17
N LEU A 157 -24.85 -43.60 -13.91
CA LEU A 157 -23.47 -43.64 -14.38
C LEU A 157 -22.52 -42.91 -13.44
N ALA A 158 -23.01 -41.99 -12.61
CA ALA A 158 -22.25 -41.35 -11.54
C ALA A 158 -22.90 -41.57 -10.14
N PRO A 159 -23.09 -42.83 -9.69
CA PRO A 159 -23.68 -43.12 -8.40
C PRO A 159 -22.74 -42.63 -7.28
N GLY A 160 -23.19 -41.64 -6.51
CA GLY A 160 -22.37 -40.98 -5.48
C GLY A 160 -21.80 -39.62 -5.88
N ALA A 161 -22.14 -39.10 -7.07
CA ALA A 161 -21.85 -37.72 -7.41
C ALA A 161 -22.50 -36.76 -6.39
N ASP A 162 -21.74 -35.74 -5.98
CA ASP A 162 -22.19 -34.72 -5.04
C ASP A 162 -23.37 -33.94 -5.65
N ALA A 163 -24.54 -34.02 -5.02
CA ALA A 163 -25.73 -33.30 -5.45
C ALA A 163 -25.53 -31.77 -5.44
N SER A 164 -24.55 -31.25 -4.70
CA SER A 164 -24.17 -29.85 -4.70
C SER A 164 -23.26 -29.45 -5.89
N ALA A 165 -22.75 -30.41 -6.67
CA ALA A 165 -21.89 -30.19 -7.83
C ALA A 165 -22.51 -30.76 -9.15
N PRO A 166 -23.70 -30.28 -9.57
CA PRO A 166 -24.43 -30.85 -10.70
C PRO A 166 -23.69 -30.75 -12.05
N GLU A 167 -22.87 -29.71 -12.23
CA GLU A 167 -22.00 -29.55 -13.40
C GLU A 167 -21.00 -30.70 -13.52
N ARG A 168 -20.28 -31.00 -12.42
CA ARG A 168 -19.26 -32.06 -12.39
C ARG A 168 -19.90 -33.43 -12.61
N ALA A 169 -21.07 -33.67 -12.02
CA ALA A 169 -21.81 -34.92 -12.20
C ALA A 169 -22.15 -35.18 -13.67
N LEU A 170 -22.73 -34.18 -14.37
CA LEU A 170 -23.04 -34.32 -15.79
C LEU A 170 -21.78 -34.47 -16.64
N ALA A 171 -20.78 -33.61 -16.40
CA ALA A 171 -19.53 -33.63 -17.15
C ALA A 171 -18.79 -34.96 -17.00
N GLY A 172 -18.80 -35.57 -15.80
CA GLY A 172 -18.23 -36.90 -15.57
C GLY A 172 -18.84 -37.97 -16.48
N VAL A 173 -20.18 -38.04 -16.51
CA VAL A 173 -20.91 -38.99 -17.38
C VAL A 173 -20.65 -38.71 -18.85
N ALA A 174 -20.73 -37.45 -19.26
CA ALA A 174 -20.49 -37.05 -20.64
C ALA A 174 -19.08 -37.41 -21.12
N SER A 175 -18.07 -37.13 -20.30
CA SER A 175 -16.66 -37.39 -20.62
C SER A 175 -16.29 -38.87 -20.57
N GLU A 176 -16.94 -39.68 -19.72
CA GLU A 176 -16.83 -41.14 -19.77
C GLU A 176 -17.36 -41.70 -21.11
N LEU A 177 -18.58 -41.31 -21.49
CA LEU A 177 -19.18 -41.75 -22.76
C LEU A 177 -18.39 -41.23 -23.97
N TRP A 178 -17.88 -40.01 -23.91
CA TRP A 178 -17.02 -39.44 -24.97
C TRP A 178 -15.72 -40.23 -25.15
N ARG A 179 -15.06 -40.61 -24.05
CA ARG A 179 -13.85 -41.45 -24.10
C ARG A 179 -14.12 -42.82 -24.69
N LEU A 180 -15.26 -43.44 -24.35
CA LEU A 180 -15.70 -44.69 -25.00
C LEU A 180 -15.91 -44.48 -26.50
N HIS A 181 -16.59 -43.39 -26.90
CA HIS A 181 -16.79 -43.04 -28.31
C HIS A 181 -15.46 -42.91 -29.07
N GLN A 182 -14.49 -42.17 -28.53
CA GLN A 182 -13.18 -41.99 -29.17
C GLN A 182 -12.41 -43.31 -29.29
N ARG A 183 -12.40 -44.15 -28.24
CA ARG A 183 -11.72 -45.45 -28.28
C ARG A 183 -12.33 -46.38 -29.33
N PHE A 184 -13.66 -46.40 -29.47
CA PHE A 184 -14.33 -47.14 -30.54
C PHE A 184 -14.03 -46.58 -31.93
N ALA A 185 -14.01 -45.25 -32.10
CA ALA A 185 -13.69 -44.60 -33.38
C ALA A 185 -12.24 -44.84 -33.84
N ALA A 186 -11.28 -44.83 -32.89
CA ALA A 186 -9.89 -45.17 -33.17
C ALA A 186 -9.76 -46.62 -33.67
N ARG A 187 -10.47 -47.57 -33.04
CA ARG A 187 -10.48 -49.00 -33.43
C ARG A 187 -11.13 -49.26 -34.79
N THR A 188 -12.09 -48.44 -35.23
CA THR A 188 -12.61 -48.55 -36.61
C THR A 188 -11.59 -48.08 -37.66
N SER A 189 -10.59 -47.30 -37.24
CA SER A 189 -9.58 -46.67 -38.09
C SER A 189 -8.25 -47.44 -38.10
N SER A 190 -7.84 -48.04 -36.98
CA SER A 190 -6.69 -48.95 -36.86
C SER A 190 -7.19 -50.40 -36.90
N LYS A 191 -6.63 -51.29 -37.74
CA LYS A 191 -6.98 -52.73 -37.77
C LYS A 191 -6.46 -53.48 -36.52
N GLU A 192 -6.68 -52.96 -35.33
CA GLU A 192 -6.18 -53.50 -34.06
C GLU A 192 -7.10 -54.58 -33.46
N PRO A 193 -6.54 -55.55 -32.70
CA PRO A 193 -7.29 -56.63 -32.08
C PRO A 193 -8.23 -56.16 -30.95
N ALA A 194 -9.10 -57.07 -30.48
CA ALA A 194 -10.13 -56.76 -29.48
C ALA A 194 -9.55 -56.28 -28.12
N ASP A 195 -9.84 -55.03 -27.76
CA ASP A 195 -9.57 -54.48 -26.43
C ASP A 195 -10.64 -54.97 -25.44
N LYS A 196 -10.31 -56.04 -24.71
CA LYS A 196 -11.19 -56.63 -23.70
C LYS A 196 -11.62 -55.63 -22.62
N ARG A 197 -10.80 -54.62 -22.32
CA ARG A 197 -11.11 -53.61 -21.32
C ARG A 197 -12.17 -52.64 -21.82
N LEU A 198 -12.07 -52.21 -23.08
CA LEU A 198 -13.10 -51.38 -23.74
C LEU A 198 -14.47 -52.06 -23.77
N GLU A 199 -14.50 -53.35 -24.08
CA GLU A 199 -15.75 -54.14 -24.08
C GLU A 199 -16.30 -54.34 -22.65
N GLN A 200 -15.44 -54.52 -21.65
CA GLN A 200 -15.84 -54.56 -20.23
C GLN A 200 -16.44 -53.23 -19.74
N ASP A 201 -15.79 -52.11 -20.07
CA ASP A 201 -16.26 -50.76 -19.69
C ASP A 201 -17.66 -50.50 -20.28
N LEU A 202 -17.88 -50.87 -21.55
CA LEU A 202 -19.18 -50.76 -22.20
C LEU A 202 -20.25 -51.68 -21.57
N CYS A 203 -19.89 -52.94 -21.30
CA CYS A 203 -20.78 -53.89 -20.63
C CYS A 203 -21.21 -53.37 -19.25
N ALA A 204 -20.32 -52.71 -18.51
CA ALA A 204 -20.65 -52.11 -17.22
C ALA A 204 -21.69 -50.99 -17.36
N VAL A 205 -21.52 -50.08 -18.34
CA VAL A 205 -22.51 -49.02 -18.64
C VAL A 205 -23.88 -49.62 -18.98
N ARG A 206 -23.91 -50.62 -19.88
CA ARG A 206 -25.15 -51.28 -20.29
C ARG A 206 -25.84 -52.00 -19.12
N ALA A 207 -25.08 -52.75 -18.32
CA ALA A 207 -25.59 -53.46 -17.16
C ALA A 207 -26.19 -52.51 -16.11
N ARG A 208 -25.59 -51.33 -15.89
CA ARG A 208 -26.13 -50.32 -14.97
C ARG A 208 -27.48 -49.76 -15.46
N ILE A 209 -27.61 -49.49 -16.75
CA ILE A 209 -28.88 -49.03 -17.35
C ILE A 209 -29.95 -50.13 -17.29
N GLU A 210 -29.57 -51.39 -17.56
CA GLU A 210 -30.50 -52.52 -17.49
C GLU A 210 -30.93 -52.83 -16.06
N ALA A 211 -30.08 -52.61 -15.05
CA ALA A 211 -30.41 -52.90 -13.65
C ALA A 211 -31.53 -52.00 -13.10
N ASP A 212 -31.64 -50.75 -13.57
CA ASP A 212 -32.65 -49.80 -13.11
C ASP A 212 -33.94 -49.87 -13.97
N PRO A 213 -35.13 -50.10 -13.37
CA PRO A 213 -36.37 -50.24 -14.14
C PRO A 213 -36.77 -49.00 -14.95
N GLU A 214 -36.51 -47.80 -14.42
CA GLU A 214 -36.88 -46.55 -15.07
C GLU A 214 -35.94 -46.23 -16.23
N ALA A 215 -34.64 -46.44 -16.05
CA ALA A 215 -33.66 -46.26 -17.11
C ALA A 215 -33.81 -47.30 -18.22
N ARG A 216 -34.11 -48.55 -17.88
CA ARG A 216 -34.39 -49.60 -18.86
C ARG A 216 -35.57 -49.22 -19.74
N ALA A 217 -36.62 -48.65 -19.16
CA ALA A 217 -37.77 -48.15 -19.92
C ALA A 217 -37.42 -46.92 -20.76
N THR A 218 -36.69 -45.97 -20.17
CA THR A 218 -36.36 -44.67 -20.78
C THR A 218 -35.36 -44.79 -21.94
N PHE A 219 -34.41 -45.72 -21.86
CA PHE A 219 -33.36 -45.97 -22.86
C PHE A 219 -33.56 -47.31 -23.59
N ALA A 220 -34.80 -47.81 -23.65
CA ALA A 220 -35.13 -49.07 -24.33
C ALA A 220 -34.67 -49.07 -25.80
N ASP A 221 -34.79 -47.93 -26.49
CA ASP A 221 -34.31 -47.75 -27.86
C ASP A 221 -32.79 -47.94 -27.97
N CYS A 222 -32.03 -47.35 -27.03
CA CYS A 222 -30.59 -47.52 -26.93
C CYS A 222 -30.23 -48.99 -26.66
N LEU A 223 -30.93 -49.64 -25.72
CA LEU A 223 -30.67 -51.03 -25.34
C LEU A 223 -30.96 -52.04 -26.46
N THR A 224 -31.74 -51.71 -27.49
CA THR A 224 -31.92 -52.59 -28.66
C THR A 224 -30.75 -52.56 -29.65
N GLU A 225 -29.86 -51.57 -29.57
CA GLU A 225 -28.70 -51.46 -30.45
C GLU A 225 -27.62 -52.49 -30.08
N THR A 226 -27.22 -53.31 -31.04
CA THR A 226 -26.25 -54.40 -30.83
C THR A 226 -24.81 -53.98 -31.14
N ARG A 227 -24.62 -52.90 -31.91
CA ARG A 227 -23.30 -52.36 -32.24
C ARG A 227 -22.81 -51.47 -31.10
N ALA A 228 -21.71 -51.91 -30.49
CA ALA A 228 -21.06 -51.27 -29.33
C ALA A 228 -20.89 -49.74 -29.47
N HIS A 229 -20.35 -49.28 -30.59
CA HIS A 229 -20.12 -47.85 -30.83
C HIS A 229 -21.42 -47.04 -31.00
N ALA A 230 -22.40 -47.61 -31.70
CA ALA A 230 -23.69 -46.95 -31.96
C ALA A 230 -24.49 -46.78 -30.65
N PHE A 231 -24.41 -47.75 -29.73
CA PHE A 231 -25.00 -47.62 -28.40
C PHE A 231 -24.46 -46.41 -27.63
N VAL A 232 -23.14 -46.23 -27.60
CA VAL A 232 -22.51 -45.08 -26.94
C VAL A 232 -22.93 -43.76 -27.59
N LEU A 233 -22.99 -43.72 -28.92
CA LEU A 233 -23.44 -42.55 -29.67
C LEU A 233 -24.90 -42.16 -29.36
N LEU A 234 -25.80 -43.13 -29.17
CA LEU A 234 -27.19 -42.85 -28.80
C LEU A 234 -27.30 -42.22 -27.40
N LEU A 235 -26.49 -42.67 -26.43
CA LEU A 235 -26.44 -42.06 -25.11
C LEU A 235 -25.82 -40.66 -25.15
N LEU A 236 -24.72 -40.48 -25.89
CA LEU A 236 -24.12 -39.16 -26.11
C LEU A 236 -25.08 -38.19 -26.78
N ASP A 237 -25.87 -38.65 -27.76
CA ASP A 237 -26.87 -37.82 -28.45
C ASP A 237 -27.88 -37.21 -27.46
N ARG A 238 -28.26 -37.92 -26.38
CA ARG A 238 -29.12 -37.37 -25.32
C ARG A 238 -28.45 -36.21 -24.58
N ILE A 239 -27.18 -36.38 -24.22
CA ILE A 239 -26.38 -35.36 -23.55
C ILE A 239 -26.15 -34.16 -24.46
N GLU A 240 -25.85 -34.38 -25.75
CA GLU A 240 -25.65 -33.31 -26.73
C GLU A 240 -26.94 -32.50 -26.95
N ARG A 241 -28.10 -33.17 -27.13
CA ARG A 241 -29.39 -32.49 -27.26
C ARG A 241 -29.76 -31.70 -26.03
N TRP A 242 -29.63 -32.31 -24.84
CA TRP A 242 -29.88 -31.61 -23.58
C TRP A 242 -28.96 -30.40 -23.44
N SER A 243 -27.69 -30.54 -23.77
CA SER A 243 -26.71 -29.46 -23.67
C SER A 243 -27.00 -28.31 -24.65
N PHE A 244 -27.41 -28.65 -25.87
CA PHE A 244 -27.83 -27.66 -26.85
C PHE A 244 -29.09 -26.91 -26.40
N ALA A 245 -30.07 -27.64 -25.84
CA ALA A 245 -31.28 -27.05 -25.26
C ALA A 245 -30.97 -26.19 -24.04
N ALA A 246 -30.14 -26.67 -23.10
CA ALA A 246 -29.73 -25.93 -21.91
C ALA A 246 -29.09 -24.59 -22.24
N ARG A 247 -28.44 -24.46 -23.40
CA ARG A 247 -27.86 -23.20 -23.83
C ARG A 247 -28.87 -22.22 -24.46
N HIS A 248 -29.81 -22.73 -25.25
CA HIS A 248 -30.65 -21.91 -26.13
C HIS A 248 -32.09 -21.73 -25.63
N ASP A 249 -32.60 -22.62 -24.79
CA ASP A 249 -33.87 -22.45 -24.11
C ASP A 249 -33.70 -21.56 -22.87
N ALA A 250 -34.57 -20.55 -22.73
CA ALA A 250 -34.47 -19.58 -21.65
C ALA A 250 -34.72 -20.19 -20.25
N GLY A 251 -35.60 -21.20 -20.16
CA GLY A 251 -35.93 -21.88 -18.91
C GLY A 251 -34.79 -22.78 -18.43
N MET A 252 -34.20 -23.56 -19.33
CA MET A 252 -33.07 -24.42 -19.02
C MET A 252 -31.76 -23.64 -18.84
N ASN A 253 -31.56 -22.53 -19.57
CA ASN A 253 -30.34 -21.71 -19.45
C ASN A 253 -30.10 -21.20 -18.03
N ALA A 254 -31.15 -20.85 -17.29
CA ALA A 254 -31.04 -20.42 -15.90
C ALA A 254 -30.34 -21.48 -15.01
N THR A 255 -30.45 -22.77 -15.35
CA THR A 255 -29.82 -23.86 -14.57
C THR A 255 -28.31 -24.00 -14.83
N VAL A 256 -27.84 -23.59 -16.01
CA VAL A 256 -26.44 -23.70 -16.45
C VAL A 256 -25.73 -22.36 -16.58
N ALA A 257 -26.41 -21.24 -16.29
CA ALA A 257 -25.88 -19.89 -16.48
C ALA A 257 -24.56 -19.62 -15.73
N ASN A 258 -24.36 -20.29 -14.58
CA ASN A 258 -23.16 -20.18 -13.76
C ASN A 258 -22.17 -21.35 -13.97
N TRP A 259 -22.44 -22.26 -14.90
CA TRP A 259 -21.55 -23.40 -15.17
C TRP A 259 -20.39 -22.94 -16.05
N VAL A 260 -19.18 -23.24 -15.59
CA VAL A 260 -17.95 -22.88 -16.28
C VAL A 260 -17.85 -23.59 -17.64
N SER A 261 -18.39 -24.81 -17.76
CA SER A 261 -18.46 -25.53 -19.03
C SER A 261 -19.24 -24.77 -20.12
N PHE A 262 -20.26 -23.99 -19.74
CA PHE A 262 -21.08 -23.20 -20.68
C PHE A 262 -20.58 -21.75 -20.87
N LYS A 263 -19.65 -21.27 -20.02
CA LYS A 263 -19.10 -19.91 -20.12
C LYS A 263 -18.45 -19.70 -21.50
N GLN A 264 -18.77 -18.61 -22.18
CA GLN A 264 -18.07 -18.20 -23.40
C GLN A 264 -17.39 -16.85 -23.22
N PRO A 265 -16.19 -16.64 -23.81
CA PRO A 265 -15.55 -15.34 -23.81
C PRO A 265 -16.46 -14.31 -24.48
N LYS A 266 -16.83 -13.25 -23.76
CA LYS A 266 -17.65 -12.17 -24.33
C LYS A 266 -16.87 -11.40 -25.37
N LYS A 267 -17.57 -10.77 -26.32
CA LYS A 267 -16.96 -9.81 -27.24
C LYS A 267 -16.52 -8.57 -26.47
N THR A 268 -15.34 -8.07 -26.78
CA THR A 268 -14.82 -6.83 -26.18
C THR A 268 -15.27 -5.64 -27.00
N ASP A 269 -16.11 -4.79 -26.40
CA ASP A 269 -16.43 -3.48 -26.96
C ASP A 269 -15.67 -2.39 -26.20
N PHE A 270 -14.60 -1.87 -26.80
CA PHE A 270 -13.79 -0.80 -26.22
C PHE A 270 -14.58 0.51 -25.99
N GLN A 271 -15.71 0.69 -26.67
CA GLN A 271 -16.60 1.82 -26.44
C GLN A 271 -17.47 1.64 -25.19
N HIS A 272 -17.69 0.40 -24.74
CA HIS A 272 -18.60 0.10 -23.63
C HIS A 272 -17.99 -0.93 -22.66
N LEU A 273 -16.77 -0.68 -22.17
CA LEU A 273 -16.06 -1.56 -21.23
C LEU A 273 -16.64 -1.53 -19.82
N VAL A 274 -17.40 -0.49 -19.49
CA VAL A 274 -18.02 -0.31 -18.17
C VAL A 274 -19.52 -0.18 -18.38
N HIS A 275 -20.29 -1.04 -17.74
CA HIS A 275 -21.74 -0.98 -17.74
C HIS A 275 -22.22 0.04 -16.72
N ALA A 276 -22.87 1.11 -17.19
CA ALA A 276 -23.44 2.13 -16.35
C ALA A 276 -24.78 2.62 -16.90
N GLU A 277 -25.64 3.06 -16.01
CA GLU A 277 -26.93 3.69 -16.28
C GLU A 277 -26.81 5.18 -15.99
N GLN A 278 -27.44 6.01 -16.81
CA GLN A 278 -27.53 7.44 -16.56
C GLN A 278 -28.67 7.71 -15.58
N LEU A 279 -28.35 8.39 -14.48
CA LEU A 279 -29.30 8.85 -13.49
C LEU A 279 -29.24 10.37 -13.39
N GLN A 280 -30.41 10.99 -13.27
CA GLN A 280 -30.51 12.41 -13.00
C GLN A 280 -30.40 12.64 -11.49
N ARG A 281 -29.47 13.50 -11.07
CA ARG A 281 -29.44 14.11 -9.74
C ARG A 281 -29.84 15.58 -9.85
N ASP A 282 -30.13 16.22 -8.72
CA ASP A 282 -30.57 17.62 -8.68
C ASP A 282 -29.59 18.54 -9.41
N GLY A 283 -29.97 18.95 -10.62
CA GLY A 283 -29.19 19.84 -11.46
C GLY A 283 -28.01 19.22 -12.22
N TYR A 284 -27.70 17.92 -12.15
CA TYR A 284 -26.61 17.30 -12.93
C TYR A 284 -26.82 15.79 -13.16
N GLN A 285 -26.13 15.23 -14.16
CA GLN A 285 -26.21 13.80 -14.50
C GLN A 285 -25.06 13.01 -13.89
N VAL A 286 -25.35 11.77 -13.51
CA VAL A 286 -24.36 10.80 -13.05
C VAL A 286 -24.51 9.46 -13.75
N LEU A 287 -23.40 8.76 -13.90
CA LEU A 287 -23.33 7.35 -14.22
C LEU A 287 -23.37 6.55 -12.92
N SER A 288 -24.17 5.48 -12.90
CA SER A 288 -24.27 4.56 -11.77
C SER A 288 -24.33 3.10 -12.24
N GLY A 289 -23.92 2.17 -11.38
CA GLY A 289 -24.05 0.73 -11.65
C GLY A 289 -25.51 0.26 -11.57
N PRO A 290 -25.94 -0.69 -12.41
CA PRO A 290 -27.29 -1.26 -12.36
C PRO A 290 -27.62 -1.79 -10.96
N MET A 291 -28.82 -1.51 -10.46
CA MET A 291 -29.22 -1.89 -9.09
C MET A 291 -29.02 -3.38 -8.80
N ALA A 292 -29.33 -4.26 -9.76
CA ALA A 292 -29.19 -5.71 -9.62
C ALA A 292 -27.74 -6.20 -9.48
N ARG A 293 -26.75 -5.37 -9.82
CA ARG A 293 -25.31 -5.68 -9.71
C ARG A 293 -24.63 -5.02 -8.51
N ARG A 294 -25.36 -4.21 -7.73
CA ARG A 294 -24.78 -3.52 -6.59
C ARG A 294 -24.47 -4.49 -5.45
N ARG A 295 -23.27 -4.41 -4.89
CA ARG A 295 -22.76 -5.29 -3.82
C ARG A 295 -22.83 -4.62 -2.46
N ARG A 296 -23.06 -5.42 -1.42
CA ARG A 296 -23.05 -4.95 -0.02
C ARG A 296 -21.61 -4.99 0.49
N ARG A 297 -21.07 -3.83 0.90
CA ARG A 297 -19.74 -3.71 1.51
C ARG A 297 -19.88 -3.23 2.95
N ASP A 298 -19.16 -3.90 3.86
CA ASP A 298 -19.08 -3.55 5.27
C ASP A 298 -17.61 -3.44 5.69
N GLY A 299 -17.19 -2.24 6.08
CA GLY A 299 -15.85 -1.96 6.55
C GLY A 299 -14.74 -2.25 5.52
N PHE A 300 -13.65 -2.83 6.04
CA PHE A 300 -12.35 -2.91 5.36
C PHE A 300 -11.77 -4.32 5.30
N ALA A 301 -12.60 -5.35 5.45
CA ALA A 301 -12.21 -6.70 5.10
C ALA A 301 -11.89 -6.80 3.59
N LEU A 302 -11.11 -7.81 3.19
CA LEU A 302 -10.79 -8.04 1.79
C LEU A 302 -12.08 -8.23 0.97
N THR A 303 -12.27 -7.39 -0.05
CA THR A 303 -13.52 -7.39 -0.87
C THR A 303 -13.42 -8.27 -2.12
N ASP A 304 -12.34 -9.03 -2.22
CA ASP A 304 -11.97 -9.82 -3.38
C ASP A 304 -11.78 -11.28 -2.98
N HIS A 305 -12.66 -12.14 -3.46
CA HIS A 305 -12.63 -13.58 -3.18
C HIS A 305 -11.78 -14.36 -4.18
N ARG A 306 -11.22 -13.70 -5.21
CA ARG A 306 -10.46 -14.31 -6.31
C ARG A 306 -11.29 -15.37 -7.05
N TYR A 307 -10.72 -15.94 -8.09
CA TYR A 307 -11.30 -17.11 -8.74
C TYR A 307 -11.01 -18.37 -7.90
N ASP A 308 -12.02 -19.24 -7.78
CA ASP A 308 -11.80 -20.61 -7.34
C ASP A 308 -11.01 -21.39 -8.40
N GLU A 309 -10.60 -22.60 -8.03
CA GLU A 309 -9.77 -23.44 -8.90
C GLU A 309 -10.43 -23.71 -10.26
N ARG A 310 -11.73 -23.99 -10.32
CA ARG A 310 -12.43 -24.26 -11.60
C ARG A 310 -12.43 -23.03 -12.51
N HIS A 311 -12.69 -21.84 -11.95
CA HIS A 311 -12.66 -20.59 -12.70
C HIS A 311 -11.25 -20.25 -13.18
N VAL A 312 -10.21 -20.55 -12.40
CA VAL A 312 -8.81 -20.44 -12.84
C VAL A 312 -8.52 -21.41 -13.97
N LEU A 313 -8.97 -22.67 -13.86
CA LEU A 313 -8.78 -23.68 -14.90
C LEU A 313 -9.49 -23.32 -16.20
N TYR A 314 -10.60 -22.57 -16.15
CA TYR A 314 -11.20 -21.99 -17.35
C TYR A 314 -10.28 -21.00 -18.06
N GLU A 315 -9.63 -20.11 -17.30
CA GLU A 315 -8.69 -19.15 -17.88
C GLU A 315 -7.44 -19.86 -18.44
N ILE A 316 -7.01 -20.96 -17.78
CA ILE A 316 -5.97 -21.86 -18.29
C ILE A 316 -6.40 -22.53 -19.59
N ASP A 317 -7.62 -23.05 -19.67
CA ASP A 317 -8.15 -23.76 -20.84
C ASP A 317 -8.42 -22.81 -22.03
N HIS A 318 -8.87 -21.59 -21.73
CA HIS A 318 -9.00 -20.50 -22.72
C HIS A 318 -7.65 -20.03 -23.27
N CYS A 319 -6.54 -20.27 -22.56
CA CYS A 319 -5.20 -19.92 -23.03
C CYS A 319 -4.70 -20.89 -24.11
N ILE A 320 -4.13 -20.37 -25.20
CA ILE A 320 -3.58 -21.19 -26.31
C ILE A 320 -2.05 -21.40 -26.23
N TYR A 321 -1.45 -21.10 -25.07
CA TYR A 321 -0.04 -21.35 -24.75
C TYR A 321 0.99 -20.88 -25.80
N CYS A 322 1.00 -19.59 -26.15
CA CYS A 322 1.75 -19.05 -27.30
C CYS A 322 3.30 -19.14 -27.27
N HIS A 323 3.90 -19.66 -26.19
CA HIS A 323 5.36 -19.71 -26.01
C HIS A 323 6.05 -20.69 -26.98
N ASP A 324 5.38 -21.78 -27.32
CA ASP A 324 5.85 -22.82 -28.27
C ASP A 324 6.16 -22.26 -29.67
N ARG A 325 5.53 -21.13 -30.01
CA ARG A 325 5.67 -20.41 -31.28
C ARG A 325 6.44 -19.10 -31.16
N ASP A 326 6.92 -18.73 -29.97
CA ASP A 326 7.56 -17.43 -29.68
C ASP A 326 6.64 -16.22 -30.03
N THR A 327 5.33 -16.38 -29.75
CA THR A 327 4.28 -15.38 -30.08
C THR A 327 3.48 -14.93 -28.85
N ASP A 328 4.04 -15.14 -27.66
CA ASP A 328 3.48 -14.79 -26.35
C ASP A 328 3.45 -13.28 -26.09
N SER A 329 2.53 -12.59 -26.76
CA SER A 329 2.37 -11.14 -26.65
C SER A 329 1.96 -10.67 -25.24
N CYS A 330 1.38 -11.54 -24.40
CA CYS A 330 1.11 -11.23 -23.00
C CYS A 330 2.40 -11.00 -22.19
N SER A 331 3.50 -11.68 -22.54
CA SER A 331 4.81 -11.46 -21.95
C SER A 331 5.61 -10.44 -22.75
N LYS A 332 5.79 -10.65 -24.06
CA LYS A 332 6.74 -9.90 -24.91
C LYS A 332 6.15 -8.67 -25.59
N GLY A 333 4.84 -8.49 -25.53
CA GLY A 333 4.12 -7.43 -26.24
C GLY A 333 3.77 -7.77 -27.69
N MET A 334 2.87 -6.98 -28.28
CA MET A 334 2.41 -7.19 -29.66
C MET A 334 3.09 -6.19 -30.59
N ARG A 335 3.88 -6.68 -31.56
CA ARG A 335 4.65 -5.82 -32.49
C ARG A 335 4.00 -5.66 -33.86
N ASN A 336 4.26 -4.53 -34.50
CA ASN A 336 3.96 -4.26 -35.90
C ASN A 336 4.97 -4.98 -36.79
N ARG A 337 4.49 -5.70 -37.81
CA ARG A 337 5.36 -6.49 -38.70
C ARG A 337 6.28 -5.64 -39.59
N ARG A 338 5.92 -4.37 -39.84
CA ARG A 338 6.64 -3.50 -40.80
C ARG A 338 7.85 -2.79 -40.19
N ASP A 339 7.70 -2.28 -38.97
CA ASP A 339 8.68 -1.41 -38.30
C ASP A 339 9.14 -1.94 -36.92
N GLY A 340 8.57 -3.05 -36.45
CA GLY A 340 8.93 -3.68 -35.17
C GLY A 340 8.44 -2.93 -33.92
N THR A 341 7.72 -1.81 -34.08
CA THR A 341 7.19 -1.03 -32.95
C THR A 341 6.03 -1.76 -32.25
N TYR A 342 5.78 -1.45 -30.98
CA TYR A 342 4.61 -2.01 -30.29
C TYR A 342 3.31 -1.44 -30.86
N LYS A 343 2.30 -2.30 -31.00
CA LYS A 343 0.96 -1.88 -31.37
C LYS A 343 0.32 -1.03 -30.27
N ILE A 344 -0.62 -0.18 -30.67
CA ILE A 344 -1.46 0.61 -29.78
C ILE A 344 -2.89 0.07 -29.90
N ASN A 345 -3.52 -0.20 -28.76
CA ASN A 345 -4.89 -0.69 -28.72
C ASN A 345 -5.91 0.45 -28.99
N PRO A 346 -7.21 0.15 -29.18
CA PRO A 346 -8.23 1.18 -29.43
C PRO A 346 -8.38 2.24 -28.33
N LEU A 347 -7.85 2.01 -27.12
CA LEU A 347 -7.85 2.96 -25.99
C LEU A 347 -6.60 3.88 -25.99
N GLY A 348 -5.72 3.76 -26.98
CA GLY A 348 -4.46 4.51 -27.03
C GLY A 348 -3.36 3.97 -26.12
N VAL A 349 -3.47 2.73 -25.65
CA VAL A 349 -2.47 2.09 -24.77
C VAL A 349 -1.52 1.22 -25.59
N MET A 350 -0.22 1.39 -25.36
CA MET A 350 0.84 0.58 -25.98
C MET A 350 0.80 -0.86 -25.43
N ILE A 351 0.78 -1.84 -26.32
CA ILE A 351 0.69 -3.27 -26.00
C ILE A 351 2.11 -3.86 -25.84
N ALA A 352 2.79 -3.50 -24.75
CA ALA A 352 4.15 -3.98 -24.46
C ALA A 352 4.20 -5.32 -23.68
N GLY A 353 3.06 -5.86 -23.26
CA GLY A 353 2.98 -7.06 -22.42
C GLY A 353 3.51 -6.83 -21.00
N CYS A 354 3.72 -7.91 -20.24
CA CYS A 354 4.21 -7.86 -18.87
C CYS A 354 5.56 -7.11 -18.77
N PRO A 355 5.69 -6.04 -17.97
CA PRO A 355 6.96 -5.34 -17.79
C PRO A 355 8.09 -6.22 -17.26
N LEU A 356 7.74 -7.26 -16.48
CA LEU A 356 8.67 -8.27 -15.97
C LEU A 356 8.96 -9.39 -16.96
N GLU A 357 8.44 -9.36 -18.19
CA GLU A 357 8.64 -10.41 -19.21
C GLU A 357 8.46 -11.83 -18.65
N GLU A 358 7.50 -11.97 -17.73
CA GLU A 358 7.23 -13.21 -17.04
C GLU A 358 6.85 -14.32 -18.01
N LYS A 359 7.27 -15.55 -17.72
CA LYS A 359 7.01 -16.75 -18.53
C LYS A 359 5.59 -17.28 -18.30
N ILE A 360 4.62 -16.47 -18.74
CA ILE A 360 3.19 -16.66 -18.48
C ILE A 360 2.67 -17.96 -19.10
N SER A 361 2.94 -18.19 -20.38
CA SER A 361 2.34 -19.35 -21.07
C SER A 361 2.93 -20.67 -20.58
N GLU A 362 4.21 -20.67 -20.23
CA GLU A 362 4.91 -21.80 -19.59
C GLU A 362 4.31 -22.10 -18.22
N MET A 363 4.07 -21.07 -17.40
CA MET A 363 3.41 -21.20 -16.11
C MET A 363 2.00 -21.79 -16.27
N HIS A 364 1.25 -21.35 -17.28
CA HIS A 364 -0.08 -21.89 -17.55
C HIS A 364 -0.04 -23.38 -17.94
N VAL A 365 0.97 -23.81 -18.71
CA VAL A 365 1.15 -25.24 -19.03
C VAL A 365 1.41 -26.06 -17.77
N LEU A 366 2.26 -25.58 -16.86
CA LEU A 366 2.53 -26.27 -15.60
C LEU A 366 1.31 -26.31 -14.68
N LYS A 367 0.54 -25.22 -14.61
CA LYS A 367 -0.75 -25.20 -13.91
C LYS A 367 -1.73 -26.20 -14.50
N ARG A 368 -1.84 -26.29 -15.83
CA ARG A 368 -2.66 -27.32 -16.52
C ARG A 368 -2.18 -28.74 -16.18
N GLN A 369 -0.87 -28.95 -16.01
CA GLN A 369 -0.34 -30.24 -15.57
C GLN A 369 -0.64 -30.56 -14.10
N GLY A 370 -1.09 -29.57 -13.32
CA GLY A 370 -1.40 -29.66 -11.91
C GLY A 370 -0.20 -29.45 -10.98
N ASP A 371 0.94 -28.95 -11.48
CA ASP A 371 2.13 -28.72 -10.67
C ASP A 371 2.28 -27.25 -10.24
N ASN A 372 1.57 -26.87 -9.17
CA ASN A 372 1.61 -25.52 -8.62
C ASN A 372 3.02 -25.11 -8.12
N ILE A 373 3.81 -26.04 -7.56
CA ILE A 373 5.18 -25.73 -7.08
C ILE A 373 6.10 -25.47 -8.27
N GLY A 374 6.04 -26.31 -9.31
CA GLY A 374 6.79 -26.10 -10.55
C GLY A 374 6.39 -24.79 -11.25
N ALA A 375 5.09 -24.50 -11.32
CA ALA A 375 4.56 -23.25 -11.87
C ALA A 375 5.08 -22.02 -11.09
N LEU A 376 5.07 -22.08 -9.76
CA LEU A 376 5.59 -21.01 -8.91
C LEU A 376 7.10 -20.82 -9.10
N ALA A 377 7.88 -21.90 -9.13
CA ALA A 377 9.32 -21.81 -9.40
C ALA A 377 9.61 -21.13 -10.74
N LEU A 378 8.75 -21.33 -11.75
CA LEU A 378 8.88 -20.72 -13.06
C LEU A 378 8.51 -19.22 -13.06
N ILE A 379 7.43 -18.82 -12.36
CA ILE A 379 7.10 -17.39 -12.12
C ILE A 379 8.29 -16.66 -11.48
N MET A 380 8.89 -17.28 -10.47
CA MET A 380 9.94 -16.68 -9.65
C MET A 380 11.28 -16.49 -10.37
N ILE A 381 11.43 -16.98 -11.61
CA ILE A 381 12.60 -16.65 -12.46
C ILE A 381 12.62 -15.15 -12.74
N ASP A 382 11.46 -14.57 -13.07
CA ASP A 382 11.32 -13.16 -13.47
C ASP A 382 10.67 -12.30 -12.39
N ASN A 383 9.82 -12.92 -11.56
CA ASN A 383 9.05 -12.27 -10.51
C ASN A 383 9.12 -13.01 -9.16
N PRO A 384 10.28 -13.05 -8.50
CA PRO A 384 10.43 -13.70 -7.19
C PRO A 384 9.64 -13.02 -6.07
N MET A 385 9.25 -11.76 -6.29
CA MET A 385 8.37 -10.99 -5.39
C MET A 385 6.91 -11.01 -5.89
N CYS A 386 6.47 -12.10 -6.54
CA CYS A 386 5.10 -12.26 -7.05
C CYS A 386 3.95 -12.07 -6.05
N PRO A 387 4.12 -12.14 -4.71
CA PRO A 387 3.08 -11.65 -3.81
C PRO A 387 2.74 -10.16 -4.05
N GLY A 388 3.65 -9.37 -4.61
CA GLY A 388 3.48 -7.95 -4.94
C GLY A 388 2.77 -7.68 -6.27
N THR A 389 2.43 -8.70 -7.05
CA THR A 389 1.72 -8.60 -8.34
C THR A 389 0.40 -9.38 -8.28
N GLY A 390 -0.13 -9.83 -9.42
CA GLY A 390 -1.37 -10.60 -9.48
C GLY A 390 -2.66 -9.77 -9.52
N HIS A 391 -3.75 -10.44 -9.16
CA HIS A 391 -5.11 -9.98 -9.36
C HIS A 391 -5.36 -8.64 -8.66
N ARG A 392 -6.04 -7.75 -9.39
CA ARG A 392 -6.33 -6.36 -8.99
C ARG A 392 -5.10 -5.50 -8.71
N ILE A 393 -3.88 -5.92 -9.04
CA ILE A 393 -2.68 -5.08 -8.97
C ILE A 393 -2.12 -4.77 -10.36
N CYS A 394 -2.00 -5.79 -11.22
CA CYS A 394 -1.45 -5.64 -12.56
C CYS A 394 -2.45 -6.12 -13.62
N ASN A 395 -2.37 -5.55 -14.83
CA ASN A 395 -3.15 -6.00 -15.98
C ASN A 395 -2.47 -5.80 -17.34
N ASP A 396 -1.18 -5.40 -17.37
CA ASP A 396 -0.42 -5.21 -18.60
C ASP A 396 -0.35 -6.50 -19.44
N CYS A 397 -0.30 -7.67 -18.78
CA CYS A 397 -0.31 -8.98 -19.42
C CYS A 397 -1.66 -9.31 -20.09
N MET A 398 -2.78 -8.97 -19.47
CA MET A 398 -4.13 -9.15 -20.04
C MET A 398 -4.32 -8.28 -21.28
N LYS A 399 -3.91 -7.00 -21.22
CA LYS A 399 -3.89 -6.10 -22.38
C LYS A 399 -3.00 -6.63 -23.51
N GLY A 400 -1.90 -7.29 -23.13
CA GLY A 400 -0.97 -7.97 -24.02
C GLY A 400 -1.49 -9.26 -24.65
N CYS A 401 -2.57 -9.85 -24.13
CA CYS A 401 -3.11 -11.12 -24.61
C CYS A 401 -3.49 -11.05 -26.09
N ILE A 402 -3.34 -12.14 -26.84
CA ILE A 402 -3.72 -12.15 -28.27
C ILE A 402 -5.22 -11.92 -28.51
N TYR A 403 -6.06 -12.19 -27.51
CA TYR A 403 -7.49 -11.95 -27.53
C TYR A 403 -7.79 -10.46 -27.39
N GLN A 404 -7.82 -9.77 -28.54
CA GLN A 404 -8.09 -8.33 -28.62
C GLN A 404 -9.54 -8.00 -29.01
N LYS A 405 -10.34 -9.01 -29.39
CA LYS A 405 -11.75 -8.86 -29.81
C LYS A 405 -12.73 -9.55 -28.88
N THR A 406 -12.22 -10.34 -27.95
CA THR A 406 -12.96 -11.09 -26.94
C THR A 406 -12.25 -10.92 -25.61
N GLU A 407 -12.90 -11.33 -24.52
CA GLU A 407 -12.30 -11.31 -23.18
C GLU A 407 -10.91 -11.96 -23.19
N PRO A 408 -9.87 -11.24 -22.72
CA PRO A 408 -8.53 -11.78 -22.60
C PRO A 408 -8.45 -12.78 -21.45
N VAL A 409 -7.46 -13.67 -21.50
CA VAL A 409 -7.15 -14.56 -20.38
C VAL A 409 -6.81 -13.72 -19.15
N ASN A 410 -7.46 -13.99 -18.02
CA ASN A 410 -7.21 -13.32 -16.75
C ASN A 410 -5.94 -13.87 -16.06
N ILE A 411 -4.79 -13.59 -16.66
CA ILE A 411 -3.46 -14.02 -16.20
C ILE A 411 -3.18 -13.67 -14.72
N PRO A 412 -3.54 -12.46 -14.23
CA PRO A 412 -3.33 -12.11 -12.82
C PRO A 412 -4.07 -13.01 -11.81
N GLN A 413 -5.27 -13.53 -12.17
CA GLN A 413 -5.96 -14.53 -11.34
C GLN A 413 -5.17 -15.84 -11.27
N ILE A 414 -4.64 -16.29 -12.40
CA ILE A 414 -3.84 -17.51 -12.49
C ILE A 414 -2.55 -17.38 -11.65
N GLU A 415 -1.80 -16.29 -11.81
CA GLU A 415 -0.57 -16.02 -11.04
C GLU A 415 -0.86 -16.04 -9.52
N THR A 416 -1.92 -15.37 -9.10
CA THR A 416 -2.33 -15.30 -7.68
C THR A 416 -2.75 -16.67 -7.15
N ASN A 417 -3.49 -17.44 -7.94
CA ASN A 417 -3.90 -18.80 -7.57
C ASN A 417 -2.68 -19.72 -7.43
N VAL A 418 -1.74 -19.73 -8.39
CA VAL A 418 -0.50 -20.53 -8.27
C VAL A 418 0.26 -20.19 -6.98
N LEU A 419 0.41 -18.91 -6.65
CA LEU A 419 1.04 -18.49 -5.40
C LEU A 419 0.28 -18.99 -4.17
N THR A 420 -1.04 -18.80 -4.14
CA THR A 420 -1.86 -19.12 -2.97
C THR A 420 -2.03 -20.62 -2.75
N GLU A 421 -2.19 -21.40 -3.81
CA GLU A 421 -2.22 -22.86 -3.76
C GLU A 421 -0.94 -23.45 -3.15
N VAL A 422 0.21 -22.80 -3.33
CA VAL A 422 1.47 -23.20 -2.67
C VAL A 422 1.53 -22.66 -1.24
N LEU A 423 1.20 -21.38 -1.00
CA LEU A 423 1.29 -20.79 0.34
C LEU A 423 0.42 -21.53 1.37
N PHE A 424 -0.77 -21.99 0.98
CA PHE A 424 -1.70 -22.70 1.86
C PHE A 424 -1.43 -24.21 1.97
N MET A 425 -0.39 -24.74 1.31
CA MET A 425 0.13 -26.07 1.66
C MET A 425 0.80 -26.05 3.04
N PRO A 426 0.93 -27.21 3.71
CA PRO A 426 1.86 -27.34 4.81
C PRO A 426 3.26 -26.84 4.40
N TRP A 427 3.88 -25.99 5.20
CA TRP A 427 5.18 -25.37 4.92
C TRP A 427 5.21 -24.50 3.65
N GLY A 428 4.06 -24.10 3.11
CA GLY A 428 3.95 -23.33 1.87
C GLY A 428 4.73 -22.02 1.86
N PHE A 429 4.71 -21.28 2.97
CA PHE A 429 5.55 -20.08 3.14
C PHE A 429 7.05 -20.40 3.09
N GLU A 430 7.47 -21.55 3.65
CA GLU A 430 8.88 -21.98 3.61
C GLU A 430 9.31 -22.43 2.21
N ILE A 431 8.40 -23.07 1.45
CA ILE A 431 8.59 -23.42 0.04
C ILE A 431 8.80 -22.16 -0.78
N TYR A 432 7.89 -21.19 -0.69
CA TYR A 432 8.04 -19.87 -1.34
C TYR A 432 9.36 -19.20 -0.93
N GLY A 433 9.62 -19.15 0.39
CA GLY A 433 10.82 -18.54 0.96
C GLY A 433 12.11 -19.18 0.45
N LEU A 434 12.16 -20.51 0.29
CA LEU A 434 13.30 -21.22 -0.30
C LEU A 434 13.46 -20.85 -1.77
N LEU A 435 12.39 -20.85 -2.56
CA LEU A 435 12.45 -20.55 -4.00
C LEU A 435 13.00 -19.15 -4.31
N THR A 436 12.93 -18.19 -3.37
CA THR A 436 13.56 -16.87 -3.54
C THR A 436 15.10 -16.89 -3.50
N ARG A 437 15.73 -17.98 -3.07
CA ARG A 437 17.17 -18.08 -2.82
C ARG A 437 17.77 -19.38 -3.32
N TRP A 438 16.93 -20.35 -3.67
CA TRP A 438 17.27 -21.59 -4.35
C TRP A 438 16.20 -21.90 -5.39
N ASN A 439 16.54 -21.75 -6.67
CA ASN A 439 15.64 -22.07 -7.78
C ASN A 439 16.46 -22.59 -8.96
N PRO A 440 16.51 -23.91 -9.19
CA PRO A 440 17.29 -24.51 -10.27
C PRO A 440 16.91 -24.01 -11.67
N LEU A 441 15.68 -23.53 -11.87
CA LEU A 441 15.21 -22.98 -13.15
C LEU A 441 15.83 -21.62 -13.47
N ASN A 442 16.24 -20.86 -12.46
CA ASN A 442 16.94 -19.59 -12.65
C ASN A 442 18.43 -19.83 -12.94
N VAL A 443 18.76 -20.19 -14.18
CA VAL A 443 20.15 -20.53 -14.56
C VAL A 443 21.15 -19.37 -14.38
N LYS A 444 20.68 -18.12 -14.32
CA LYS A 444 21.55 -16.96 -14.04
C LYS A 444 22.00 -16.92 -12.58
N ARG A 445 21.11 -17.29 -11.67
CA ARG A 445 21.35 -17.27 -10.22
C ARG A 445 20.53 -18.38 -9.54
N PRO A 446 20.94 -19.66 -9.67
CA PRO A 446 20.16 -20.77 -9.14
C PRO A 446 20.21 -20.86 -7.62
N VAL A 447 21.25 -20.29 -7.01
CA VAL A 447 21.41 -20.18 -5.56
C VAL A 447 21.89 -18.77 -5.19
N ALA A 448 21.43 -18.25 -4.05
CA ALA A 448 21.93 -17.01 -3.48
C ALA A 448 23.43 -17.12 -3.18
N LEU A 449 24.18 -16.04 -3.40
CA LEU A 449 25.62 -15.99 -3.13
C LEU A 449 25.92 -15.64 -1.66
N PRO A 450 27.08 -16.10 -1.12
CA PRO A 450 27.61 -15.62 0.15
C PRO A 450 27.81 -14.10 0.17
N TYR A 451 27.84 -13.50 1.36
CA TYR A 451 28.09 -12.07 1.50
C TYR A 451 29.44 -11.68 0.90
N ASN A 452 29.42 -10.71 0.00
CA ASN A 452 30.54 -10.34 -0.86
C ASN A 452 31.37 -9.15 -0.34
N GLY A 453 31.02 -8.60 0.84
CA GLY A 453 31.72 -7.47 1.44
C GLY A 453 31.23 -6.09 0.99
N LYS A 454 30.22 -6.00 0.13
CA LYS A 454 29.66 -4.74 -0.37
C LYS A 454 28.28 -4.48 0.21
N ASN A 455 28.08 -3.25 0.68
CA ASN A 455 26.86 -2.79 1.34
C ASN A 455 26.12 -1.77 0.47
N VAL A 456 24.81 -1.96 0.27
CA VAL A 456 23.95 -1.08 -0.54
C VAL A 456 22.86 -0.48 0.34
N LEU A 457 22.70 0.84 0.27
CA LEU A 457 21.58 1.56 0.86
C LEU A 457 20.44 1.65 -0.16
N ILE A 458 19.23 1.28 0.23
CA ILE A 458 18.00 1.50 -0.53
C ILE A 458 17.12 2.50 0.22
N ALA A 459 16.89 3.67 -0.36
CA ALA A 459 16.01 4.70 0.19
C ALA A 459 14.59 4.55 -0.34
N GLY A 460 13.70 3.99 0.48
CA GLY A 460 12.30 3.68 0.18
C GLY A 460 12.06 2.18 0.02
N LEU A 461 11.10 1.63 0.76
CA LEU A 461 10.77 0.19 0.79
C LEU A 461 9.42 -0.12 0.12
N GLY A 462 9.10 0.63 -0.93
CA GLY A 462 8.02 0.32 -1.87
C GLY A 462 8.36 -0.81 -2.85
N PRO A 463 7.51 -1.06 -3.88
CA PRO A 463 7.71 -2.14 -4.83
C PRO A 463 9.06 -2.23 -5.52
N ALA A 464 9.62 -1.08 -5.92
CA ALA A 464 10.96 -1.03 -6.46
C ALA A 464 12.02 -1.38 -5.40
N GLY A 465 11.89 -0.85 -4.18
CA GLY A 465 12.87 -1.01 -3.11
C GLY A 465 12.98 -2.45 -2.60
N TYR A 466 11.86 -3.09 -2.24
CA TYR A 466 11.90 -4.47 -1.76
C TYR A 466 12.32 -5.47 -2.86
N THR A 467 11.98 -5.18 -4.12
CA THR A 467 12.38 -6.02 -5.26
C THR A 467 13.87 -5.88 -5.54
N LEU A 468 14.41 -4.66 -5.48
CA LEU A 468 15.85 -4.42 -5.63
C LEU A 468 16.63 -5.09 -4.51
N ALA A 469 16.13 -5.02 -3.27
CA ALA A 469 16.72 -5.71 -2.13
C ALA A 469 16.85 -7.21 -2.41
N HIS A 470 15.78 -7.86 -2.86
CA HIS A 470 15.80 -9.28 -3.21
C HIS A 470 16.92 -9.63 -4.20
N TYR A 471 17.01 -8.91 -5.33
CA TYR A 471 18.00 -9.20 -6.38
C TYR A 471 19.43 -9.00 -5.86
N LEU A 472 19.70 -7.90 -5.15
CA LEU A 472 21.03 -7.62 -4.60
C LEU A 472 21.43 -8.62 -3.51
N LEU A 473 20.49 -9.07 -2.66
CA LEU A 473 20.75 -10.09 -1.65
C LEU A 473 21.13 -11.43 -2.28
N ASN A 474 20.52 -11.80 -3.42
CA ASN A 474 20.89 -13.02 -4.15
C ASN A 474 22.27 -12.92 -4.84
N GLU A 475 22.74 -11.70 -5.12
CA GLU A 475 24.09 -11.42 -5.61
C GLU A 475 25.13 -11.27 -4.48
N GLY A 476 24.73 -11.52 -3.23
CA GLY A 476 25.62 -11.53 -2.07
C GLY A 476 25.88 -10.15 -1.47
N PHE A 477 25.12 -9.12 -1.81
CA PHE A 477 25.28 -7.80 -1.18
C PHE A 477 24.64 -7.77 0.20
N GLY A 478 25.22 -6.99 1.11
CA GLY A 478 24.55 -6.53 2.32
C GLY A 478 23.60 -5.40 1.94
N VAL A 479 22.32 -5.52 2.26
CA VAL A 479 21.31 -4.54 1.86
C VAL A 479 20.66 -3.93 3.09
N VAL A 480 20.67 -2.60 3.14
CA VAL A 480 19.96 -1.84 4.17
C VAL A 480 18.90 -0.99 3.51
N GLY A 481 17.64 -1.21 3.90
CA GLY A 481 16.52 -0.35 3.51
C GLY A 481 16.25 0.73 4.55
N ILE A 482 15.92 1.94 4.10
CA ILE A 482 15.40 2.99 4.98
C ILE A 482 14.07 3.52 4.45
N ASP A 483 13.15 3.87 5.35
CA ASP A 483 11.90 4.54 5.01
C ASP A 483 11.61 5.69 5.98
N GLY A 484 11.04 6.78 5.46
CA GLY A 484 10.64 7.92 6.29
C GLY A 484 9.41 7.62 7.16
N LEU A 485 8.59 6.66 6.75
CA LEU A 485 7.49 6.15 7.57
C LEU A 485 8.00 5.14 8.60
N LYS A 486 7.21 4.91 9.65
CA LYS A 486 7.50 3.85 10.63
C LYS A 486 7.39 2.50 9.97
N ILE A 487 8.33 1.62 10.32
CA ILE A 487 8.26 0.20 10.03
C ILE A 487 8.08 -0.51 11.37
N GLU A 488 7.03 -1.30 11.49
CA GLU A 488 6.78 -2.11 12.68
C GLU A 488 7.79 -3.27 12.74
N PRO A 489 8.34 -3.57 13.94
CA PRO A 489 9.17 -4.75 14.11
C PRO A 489 8.36 -6.03 13.91
N LEU A 490 8.97 -7.02 13.29
CA LEU A 490 8.41 -8.37 13.20
C LEU A 490 8.73 -9.16 14.48
N PRO A 491 7.90 -10.15 14.86
CA PRO A 491 8.23 -11.07 15.94
C PRO A 491 9.58 -11.76 15.69
N ARG A 492 10.47 -11.70 16.68
CA ARG A 492 11.85 -12.22 16.54
C ARG A 492 11.91 -13.72 16.26
N ASP A 493 10.97 -14.50 16.79
CA ASP A 493 10.87 -15.93 16.51
C ASP A 493 10.56 -16.17 15.02
N LEU A 494 9.73 -15.33 14.41
CA LEU A 494 9.40 -15.43 12.99
C LEU A 494 10.52 -14.91 12.09
N SER A 495 11.23 -13.85 12.46
CA SER A 495 12.30 -13.29 11.62
C SER A 495 13.65 -14.00 11.79
N GLY A 496 13.90 -14.62 12.94
CA GLY A 496 15.22 -15.06 13.35
C GLY A 496 16.18 -13.90 13.65
N ASP A 497 17.41 -14.24 14.02
CA ASP A 497 18.52 -13.31 14.24
C ASP A 497 19.88 -13.93 13.82
N TRP A 498 20.99 -13.34 14.25
CA TRP A 498 22.33 -13.83 13.93
C TRP A 498 22.64 -15.19 14.56
N ASP A 499 22.11 -15.44 15.75
CA ASP A 499 22.47 -16.57 16.61
C ASP A 499 21.34 -17.62 16.65
N ARG A 500 20.14 -17.29 16.13
CA ARG A 500 18.95 -18.15 16.10
C ARG A 500 18.29 -18.14 14.71
N PRO A 501 18.10 -19.30 14.06
CA PRO A 501 17.34 -19.37 12.83
C PRO A 501 15.87 -18.97 13.08
N PRO A 502 15.14 -18.51 12.05
CA PRO A 502 13.71 -18.27 12.18
C PRO A 502 12.96 -19.56 12.52
N ARG A 503 11.82 -19.43 13.20
CA ARG A 503 10.87 -20.53 13.40
C ARG A 503 10.22 -20.89 12.06
N PRO A 504 10.20 -22.17 11.65
CA PRO A 504 9.49 -22.57 10.44
C PRO A 504 7.97 -22.42 10.63
N VAL A 505 7.28 -21.97 9.60
CA VAL A 505 5.82 -21.75 9.59
C VAL A 505 5.14 -22.91 8.86
N ARG A 506 4.38 -23.72 9.61
CA ARG A 506 3.69 -24.89 9.05
C ARG A 506 2.43 -24.50 8.29
N ASP A 507 1.61 -23.62 8.86
CA ASP A 507 0.38 -23.17 8.24
C ASP A 507 0.46 -21.66 7.98
N PHE A 508 0.30 -21.26 6.72
CA PHE A 508 0.27 -19.84 6.35
C PHE A 508 -0.91 -19.09 7.00
N GLY A 509 -1.98 -19.79 7.37
CA GLY A 509 -3.08 -19.26 8.17
C GLY A 509 -2.63 -18.63 9.49
N GLU A 510 -1.50 -19.07 10.08
CA GLU A 510 -0.90 -18.43 11.27
C GLU A 510 -0.42 -16.98 11.01
N LEU A 511 -0.10 -16.66 9.76
CA LEU A 511 0.38 -15.35 9.35
C LEU A 511 -0.71 -14.46 8.76
N TYR A 512 -1.84 -15.05 8.36
CA TYR A 512 -2.94 -14.38 7.70
C TYR A 512 -3.79 -13.59 8.71
N GLU A 513 -4.03 -12.31 8.42
CA GLU A 513 -4.81 -11.40 9.26
C GLU A 513 -5.89 -10.73 8.40
N ASP A 514 -7.09 -10.54 8.98
CA ASP A 514 -8.13 -9.73 8.34
C ASP A 514 -7.65 -8.29 8.19
N LEU A 515 -7.87 -7.70 7.01
CA LEU A 515 -7.29 -6.40 6.65
C LEU A 515 -7.79 -5.24 7.53
N ASP A 516 -8.96 -5.36 8.13
CA ASP A 516 -9.57 -4.38 9.03
C ASP A 516 -8.97 -4.38 10.45
N THR A 517 -8.28 -5.46 10.84
CA THR A 517 -7.65 -5.62 12.15
C THR A 517 -6.13 -5.76 12.10
N ARG A 518 -5.56 -6.12 10.94
CA ARG A 518 -4.12 -6.27 10.68
C ARG A 518 -3.32 -5.06 11.17
N VAL A 519 -2.17 -5.31 11.78
CA VAL A 519 -1.21 -4.24 12.11
C VAL A 519 -0.64 -3.63 10.82
N MET A 520 -0.69 -2.30 10.71
CA MET A 520 -0.12 -1.59 9.57
C MET A 520 1.40 -1.54 9.74
N THR A 521 2.10 -2.43 9.03
CA THR A 521 3.54 -2.63 9.17
C THR A 521 4.36 -1.44 8.69
N GLY A 522 3.80 -0.60 7.81
CA GLY A 522 4.50 0.50 7.16
C GLY A 522 5.55 0.10 6.12
N PHE A 523 5.75 -1.20 5.91
CA PHE A 523 6.57 -1.76 4.84
C PHE A 523 5.75 -1.91 3.55
N GLY A 524 6.30 -1.53 2.39
CA GLY A 524 5.62 -1.68 1.08
C GLY A 524 5.26 -0.36 0.38
N GLY A 525 5.50 0.79 1.01
CA GLY A 525 5.22 2.10 0.40
C GLY A 525 3.75 2.26 -0.01
N VAL A 526 3.49 2.71 -1.24
CA VAL A 526 2.13 2.89 -1.78
C VAL A 526 1.29 1.60 -1.70
N ALA A 527 1.90 0.41 -1.72
CA ALA A 527 1.16 -0.84 -1.56
C ALA A 527 0.55 -0.99 -0.15
N GLU A 528 1.18 -0.40 0.88
CA GLU A 528 0.66 -0.41 2.25
C GLU A 528 -0.31 0.75 2.50
N TYR A 529 0.07 1.98 2.11
CA TYR A 529 -0.68 3.20 2.48
C TYR A 529 -1.60 3.77 1.38
N GLY A 530 -1.47 3.31 0.14
CA GLY A 530 -2.20 3.84 -1.01
C GLY A 530 -3.21 2.85 -1.58
N ILE A 531 -2.78 1.63 -1.90
CA ILE A 531 -3.66 0.55 -2.38
C ILE A 531 -4.54 0.08 -1.22
N THR A 532 -5.82 -0.15 -1.52
CA THR A 532 -6.89 -0.36 -0.54
C THR A 532 -7.24 -1.85 -0.40
N VAL A 533 -8.43 -2.17 0.13
CA VAL A 533 -8.92 -3.54 0.36
C VAL A 533 -9.27 -4.31 -0.91
N ARG A 534 -8.92 -3.76 -2.07
CA ARG A 534 -8.96 -4.46 -3.36
C ARG A 534 -7.78 -5.40 -3.57
N TRP A 535 -6.76 -5.35 -2.72
CA TRP A 535 -5.63 -6.26 -2.75
C TRP A 535 -5.30 -6.76 -1.35
N ASP A 536 -4.85 -8.00 -1.28
CA ASP A 536 -4.56 -8.67 -0.02
C ASP A 536 -3.20 -8.27 0.53
N LYS A 537 -3.22 -7.37 1.51
CA LYS A 537 -2.01 -6.85 2.15
C LYS A 537 -1.27 -7.88 3.01
N ASN A 538 -1.81 -9.09 3.23
CA ASN A 538 -1.04 -10.17 3.82
C ASN A 538 0.17 -10.56 2.95
N PHE A 539 0.10 -10.32 1.65
CA PHE A 539 1.23 -10.52 0.74
C PHE A 539 2.41 -9.57 1.00
N LEU A 540 2.18 -8.37 1.56
CA LEU A 540 3.28 -7.53 2.03
C LEU A 540 4.02 -8.15 3.23
N LYS A 541 3.29 -8.82 4.12
CA LYS A 541 3.89 -9.53 5.25
C LYS A 541 4.73 -10.71 4.78
N VAL A 542 4.30 -11.43 3.73
CA VAL A 542 5.08 -12.48 3.06
C VAL A 542 6.41 -11.92 2.53
N ILE A 543 6.38 -10.80 1.80
CA ILE A 543 7.59 -10.16 1.27
C ILE A 543 8.50 -9.68 2.41
N TYR A 544 7.93 -8.98 3.40
CA TYR A 544 8.69 -8.41 4.51
C TYR A 544 9.39 -9.51 5.32
N LEU A 545 8.67 -10.56 5.72
CA LEU A 545 9.27 -11.71 6.43
C LEU A 545 10.35 -12.40 5.60
N THR A 546 10.12 -12.57 4.30
CA THR A 546 11.09 -13.23 3.41
C THR A 546 12.42 -12.48 3.32
N LEU A 547 12.37 -11.15 3.28
CA LEU A 547 13.57 -10.31 3.32
C LEU A 547 14.19 -10.24 4.72
N ALA A 548 13.37 -10.02 5.76
CA ALA A 548 13.82 -9.90 7.15
C ALA A 548 14.52 -11.15 7.67
N ARG A 549 14.18 -12.33 7.16
CA ARG A 549 14.85 -13.60 7.48
C ARG A 549 16.24 -13.78 6.86
N ARG A 550 16.70 -12.85 6.01
CA ARG A 550 18.05 -12.87 5.43
C ARG A 550 19.01 -12.12 6.36
N ARG A 551 20.06 -12.80 6.83
CA ARG A 551 21.09 -12.18 7.72
C ARG A 551 21.75 -10.94 7.10
N THR A 552 21.82 -10.89 5.77
CA THR A 552 22.39 -9.79 5.00
C THR A 552 21.43 -8.63 4.73
N PHE A 553 20.19 -8.68 5.25
CA PHE A 553 19.21 -7.63 5.11
C PHE A 553 18.91 -6.95 6.46
N ARG A 554 18.80 -5.62 6.46
CA ARG A 554 18.26 -4.82 7.55
C ARG A 554 17.36 -3.73 7.00
N CYS A 555 16.36 -3.29 7.76
CA CYS A 555 15.58 -2.12 7.41
C CYS A 555 15.24 -1.25 8.63
N TYR A 556 15.12 0.06 8.39
CA TYR A 556 14.83 1.05 9.42
C TYR A 556 13.70 1.97 8.98
N GLY A 557 12.66 2.07 9.81
CA GLY A 557 11.61 3.07 9.66
C GLY A 557 11.95 4.36 10.38
N GLY A 558 11.33 5.46 9.95
CA GLY A 558 11.57 6.80 10.50
C GLY A 558 12.91 7.41 10.11
N ILE A 559 13.58 6.89 9.09
CA ILE A 559 14.87 7.41 8.61
C ILE A 559 14.65 8.06 7.25
N ARG A 560 14.71 9.40 7.22
CA ARG A 560 14.46 10.17 6.00
C ARG A 560 15.76 10.41 5.25
N PHE A 561 15.84 9.91 4.02
CA PHE A 561 16.96 10.22 3.13
C PHE A 561 16.96 11.71 2.75
N GLY A 562 18.08 12.39 2.96
CA GLY A 562 18.24 13.85 2.85
C GLY A 562 18.04 14.62 4.16
N GLY A 563 17.30 14.06 5.12
CA GLY A 563 17.07 14.67 6.44
C GLY A 563 17.93 14.04 7.53
N THR A 564 17.61 12.79 7.88
CA THR A 564 18.32 11.99 8.89
C THR A 564 19.67 11.51 8.37
N LEU A 565 19.68 11.03 7.13
CA LEU A 565 20.85 10.45 6.48
C LEU A 565 21.07 11.13 5.12
N THR A 566 22.22 11.77 4.95
CA THR A 566 22.64 12.38 3.67
C THR A 566 23.51 11.43 2.84
N ILE A 567 23.76 11.76 1.57
CA ILE A 567 24.64 10.97 0.68
C ILE A 567 26.03 10.78 1.30
N ASN A 568 26.66 11.86 1.79
CA ASN A 568 28.01 11.79 2.33
C ASN A 568 28.06 10.91 3.59
N GLU A 569 27.07 11.02 4.47
CA GLU A 569 27.04 10.18 5.67
C GLU A 569 26.78 8.71 5.37
N ALA A 570 25.98 8.41 4.36
CA ALA A 570 25.83 7.04 3.91
C ALA A 570 27.20 6.48 3.48
N TRP A 571 27.99 7.25 2.75
CA TRP A 571 29.35 6.85 2.41
C TRP A 571 30.25 6.68 3.63
N ASP A 572 30.19 7.60 4.59
CA ASP A 572 31.00 7.56 5.82
C ASP A 572 30.64 6.36 6.72
N LEU A 573 29.38 5.94 6.72
CA LEU A 573 28.92 4.73 7.42
C LEU A 573 29.43 3.43 6.80
N GLY A 574 29.96 3.46 5.57
CA GLY A 574 30.48 2.28 4.88
C GLY A 574 29.55 1.69 3.82
N PHE A 575 28.55 2.46 3.35
CA PHE A 575 27.82 2.08 2.15
C PHE A 575 28.72 2.23 0.91
N HIS A 576 28.60 1.28 -0.01
CA HIS A 576 29.33 1.25 -1.27
C HIS A 576 28.48 1.77 -2.43
N HIS A 577 27.15 1.69 -2.30
CA HIS A 577 26.20 2.17 -3.30
C HIS A 577 24.92 2.70 -2.65
N ILE A 578 24.26 3.67 -3.31
CA ILE A 578 22.94 4.20 -2.90
C ILE A 578 21.96 4.02 -4.07
N ALA A 579 20.80 3.46 -3.75
CA ALA A 579 19.66 3.32 -4.64
C ALA A 579 18.47 4.13 -4.11
N VAL A 580 17.97 5.08 -4.91
CA VAL A 580 16.81 5.91 -4.59
C VAL A 580 15.54 5.27 -5.13
N ALA A 581 14.66 4.86 -4.23
CA ALA A 581 13.35 4.25 -4.53
C ALA A 581 12.24 4.95 -3.70
N SER A 582 12.33 6.27 -3.58
CA SER A 582 11.48 7.10 -2.71
C SER A 582 10.06 7.32 -3.23
N GLY A 583 9.76 6.88 -4.46
CA GLY A 583 8.42 6.76 -5.01
C GLY A 583 7.78 8.10 -5.41
N ALA A 584 6.47 8.20 -5.19
CA ALA A 584 5.68 9.39 -5.49
C ALA A 584 5.88 10.51 -4.45
N GLY A 585 5.88 11.75 -4.94
CA GLY A 585 6.13 12.99 -4.22
C GLY A 585 4.85 13.78 -3.94
N LYS A 586 4.81 15.06 -4.34
CA LYS A 586 3.76 16.01 -3.92
C LYS A 586 2.48 15.82 -4.74
N PRO A 587 1.28 15.98 -4.14
CA PRO A 587 0.03 15.94 -4.88
C PRO A 587 -0.17 17.23 -5.69
N THR A 588 -0.85 17.11 -6.83
CA THR A 588 -1.22 18.24 -7.68
C THR A 588 -2.27 19.11 -6.99
N ILE A 589 -2.02 20.42 -6.92
CA ILE A 589 -3.00 21.41 -6.45
C ILE A 589 -3.78 21.90 -7.68
N ILE A 590 -5.11 21.73 -7.66
CA ILE A 590 -6.00 22.23 -8.71
C ILE A 590 -6.40 23.68 -8.42
N GLU A 591 -6.74 24.42 -9.48
CA GLU A 591 -7.38 25.73 -9.38
C GLU A 591 -8.84 25.52 -8.90
N LEU A 592 -9.09 25.89 -7.64
CA LEU A 592 -10.39 25.83 -6.97
C LEU A 592 -10.45 26.96 -5.95
N GLY A 593 -11.40 27.88 -6.06
CA GLY A 593 -11.64 28.88 -5.02
C GLY A 593 -11.91 28.20 -3.68
N ASN A 594 -11.28 28.66 -2.60
CA ASN A 594 -11.39 28.05 -1.27
C ASN A 594 -10.92 26.58 -1.17
N ASN A 595 -9.93 26.16 -1.97
CA ASN A 595 -9.40 24.78 -2.10
C ASN A 595 -9.04 24.01 -0.81
N LEU A 596 -8.86 24.71 0.32
CA LEU A 596 -8.45 24.12 1.60
C LEU A 596 -9.42 24.47 2.75
N MET A 597 -10.64 24.91 2.42
CA MET A 597 -11.72 25.13 3.38
C MET A 597 -11.98 23.86 4.21
N ARG A 598 -12.49 24.04 5.45
CA ARG A 598 -12.88 22.93 6.32
C ARG A 598 -13.88 22.03 5.60
N GLY A 599 -13.56 20.74 5.50
CA GLY A 599 -14.29 19.74 4.69
C GLY A 599 -13.57 19.32 3.41
N ILE A 600 -12.50 20.01 2.99
CA ILE A 600 -11.72 19.65 1.80
C ILE A 600 -10.37 19.05 2.17
N ARG A 601 -10.02 17.91 1.55
CA ARG A 601 -8.74 17.22 1.74
C ARG A 601 -8.11 16.83 0.41
N LYS A 602 -6.81 16.56 0.43
CA LYS A 602 -6.16 15.84 -0.68
C LYS A 602 -6.38 14.34 -0.49
N ALA A 603 -6.47 13.59 -1.58
CA ALA A 603 -6.67 12.15 -1.52
C ALA A 603 -5.52 11.43 -0.79
N SER A 604 -4.29 11.92 -0.94
CA SER A 604 -3.14 11.39 -0.21
C SER A 604 -3.25 11.60 1.30
N ASP A 605 -3.72 12.76 1.78
CA ASP A 605 -4.02 12.98 3.21
C ASP A 605 -5.04 11.96 3.72
N PHE A 606 -6.16 11.79 3.00
CA PHE A 606 -7.21 10.85 3.40
C PHE A 606 -6.74 9.40 3.43
N LEU A 607 -6.19 8.88 2.32
CA LEU A 607 -5.78 7.48 2.21
C LEU A 607 -4.65 7.16 3.19
N MET A 608 -3.66 8.05 3.32
CA MET A 608 -2.59 7.84 4.29
C MET A 608 -3.12 7.93 5.73
N ALA A 609 -4.04 8.84 6.06
CA ALA A 609 -4.64 8.89 7.39
C ALA A 609 -5.41 7.60 7.68
N LEU A 610 -6.26 7.15 6.76
CA LEU A 610 -7.02 5.92 6.89
C LEU A 610 -6.11 4.69 7.13
N GLN A 611 -5.03 4.60 6.34
CA GLN A 611 -4.19 3.39 6.24
C GLN A 611 -2.91 3.41 7.09
N LEU A 612 -2.37 4.56 7.52
CA LEU A 612 -1.13 4.60 8.34
C LEU A 612 -1.39 4.90 9.81
N THR A 613 -2.45 5.65 10.13
CA THR A 613 -2.84 5.89 11.54
C THR A 613 -3.83 4.83 12.04
N GLY A 614 -4.33 3.98 11.14
CA GLY A 614 -5.34 2.98 11.45
C GLY A 614 -6.70 3.60 11.73
N ALA A 615 -7.03 4.76 11.16
CA ALA A 615 -8.32 5.41 11.43
C ALA A 615 -9.53 4.53 11.05
N ALA A 616 -9.37 3.57 10.13
CA ALA A 616 -10.37 2.55 9.81
C ALA A 616 -10.62 1.53 10.95
N LYS A 617 -9.67 1.34 11.86
CA LYS A 617 -9.77 0.32 12.93
C LYS A 617 -10.70 0.80 14.04
N HIS A 618 -11.56 -0.09 14.51
CA HIS A 618 -12.36 0.17 15.72
C HIS A 618 -11.49 0.42 16.96
N SER A 619 -10.30 -0.20 17.01
CA SER A 619 -9.36 -0.13 18.12
C SER A 619 -8.48 1.12 18.12
N SER A 620 -8.49 1.95 17.06
CA SER A 620 -7.60 3.11 16.94
C SER A 620 -8.16 4.36 17.64
N LEU A 621 -7.26 5.19 18.16
CA LEU A 621 -7.56 6.55 18.68
C LEU A 621 -7.44 7.64 17.62
N ALA A 622 -7.02 7.30 16.40
CA ALA A 622 -6.82 8.27 15.33
C ALA A 622 -8.14 8.89 14.87
N ASN A 623 -8.09 10.18 14.55
CA ASN A 623 -9.27 10.97 14.19
C ASN A 623 -9.26 11.32 12.70
N LEU A 624 -10.34 10.95 12.00
CA LEU A 624 -10.56 11.25 10.60
C LEU A 624 -12.05 11.56 10.41
N GLN A 625 -12.41 12.83 10.53
CA GLN A 625 -13.80 13.27 10.42
C GLN A 625 -14.19 13.46 8.95
N VAL A 626 -15.29 12.82 8.56
CA VAL A 626 -15.90 12.90 7.23
C VAL A 626 -17.40 13.11 7.36
N ARG A 627 -18.02 13.87 6.45
CA ARG A 627 -19.46 14.11 6.39
C ARG A 627 -20.01 13.83 4.99
N LEU A 628 -21.25 13.37 4.89
CA LEU A 628 -21.97 13.14 3.62
C LEU A 628 -22.98 14.27 3.35
N PRO A 629 -23.33 14.57 2.08
CA PRO A 629 -22.79 14.01 0.83
C PRO A 629 -21.32 14.36 0.62
N ALA A 630 -20.58 13.48 -0.06
CA ALA A 630 -19.16 13.71 -0.33
C ALA A 630 -18.78 13.55 -1.81
N GLY A 631 -17.70 14.25 -2.19
CA GLY A 631 -17.22 14.33 -3.56
C GLY A 631 -15.74 13.97 -3.70
N VAL A 632 -15.36 13.37 -4.83
CA VAL A 632 -13.95 13.10 -5.17
C VAL A 632 -13.63 13.69 -6.55
N ILE A 633 -12.62 14.54 -6.66
CA ILE A 633 -12.17 15.11 -7.93
C ILE A 633 -11.04 14.26 -8.51
N GLY A 634 -11.24 13.65 -9.68
CA GLY A 634 -10.20 12.90 -10.39
C GLY A 634 -10.75 11.81 -11.30
N GLY A 635 -9.88 11.16 -12.08
CA GLY A 635 -10.26 10.06 -12.99
C GLY A 635 -9.24 8.90 -13.02
N GLY A 636 -8.28 8.90 -12.10
CA GLY A 636 -7.29 7.83 -11.94
C GLY A 636 -7.66 6.88 -10.80
N LEU A 637 -6.86 5.82 -10.61
CA LEU A 637 -7.09 4.83 -9.56
C LEU A 637 -7.16 5.44 -8.16
N THR A 638 -6.33 6.44 -7.84
CA THR A 638 -6.39 7.14 -6.55
C THR A 638 -7.77 7.76 -6.29
N ALA A 639 -8.47 8.23 -7.32
CA ALA A 639 -9.83 8.77 -7.16
C ALA A 639 -10.85 7.66 -6.88
N ILE A 640 -10.71 6.51 -7.56
CA ILE A 640 -11.54 5.32 -7.36
C ILE A 640 -11.35 4.75 -5.95
N ASP A 641 -10.09 4.57 -5.54
CA ASP A 641 -9.71 4.10 -4.21
C ASP A 641 -10.23 5.07 -3.14
N THR A 642 -10.06 6.39 -3.34
CA THR A 642 -10.60 7.39 -2.39
C THR A 642 -12.12 7.30 -2.28
N ALA A 643 -12.84 7.18 -3.40
CA ALA A 643 -14.31 7.18 -3.40
C ALA A 643 -14.89 5.94 -2.70
N THR A 644 -14.35 4.76 -3.02
CA THR A 644 -14.80 3.48 -2.43
C THR A 644 -14.48 3.39 -0.94
N GLU A 645 -13.27 3.77 -0.53
CA GLU A 645 -12.88 3.79 0.88
C GLU A 645 -13.66 4.83 1.68
N LEU A 646 -13.98 5.98 1.10
CA LEU A 646 -14.76 7.03 1.74
C LEU A 646 -16.19 6.56 2.07
N LEU A 647 -16.83 5.90 1.12
CA LEU A 647 -18.17 5.34 1.30
C LEU A 647 -18.17 4.24 2.37
N ALA A 648 -17.16 3.37 2.36
CA ALA A 648 -17.01 2.29 3.35
C ALA A 648 -16.60 2.77 4.75
N TYR A 649 -15.82 3.87 4.84
CA TYR A 649 -15.40 4.45 6.11
C TYR A 649 -16.56 5.06 6.90
N TYR A 650 -17.54 5.64 6.19
CA TYR A 650 -18.59 6.41 6.83
C TYR A 650 -19.38 5.63 7.90
N PRO A 651 -19.89 4.40 7.63
CA PRO A 651 -20.51 3.56 8.65
C PRO A 651 -19.60 3.27 9.86
N VAL A 652 -18.32 2.98 9.61
CA VAL A 652 -17.35 2.64 10.66
C VAL A 652 -17.11 3.80 11.62
N GLN A 653 -16.96 5.03 11.10
CA GLN A 653 -16.76 6.19 11.98
C GLN A 653 -17.99 6.51 12.82
N VAL A 654 -19.20 6.48 12.25
CA VAL A 654 -20.42 6.88 12.98
C VAL A 654 -20.76 5.86 14.08
N GLU A 655 -20.54 4.57 13.81
CA GLU A 655 -20.71 3.51 14.79
C GLU A 655 -19.66 3.61 15.92
N ARG A 656 -18.39 3.91 15.59
CA ARG A 656 -17.35 4.15 16.59
C ARG A 656 -17.66 5.36 17.46
N VAL A 657 -18.13 6.46 16.86
CA VAL A 657 -18.54 7.67 17.57
C VAL A 657 -19.71 7.38 18.50
N LEU A 658 -20.77 6.71 18.01
CA LEU A 658 -21.93 6.34 18.81
C LEU A 658 -21.53 5.47 20.01
N ARG A 659 -20.75 4.40 19.77
CA ARG A 659 -20.30 3.49 20.84
C ARG A 659 -19.56 4.25 21.94
N ARG A 660 -18.59 5.09 21.56
CA ARG A 660 -17.80 5.88 22.53
C ARG A 660 -18.70 6.85 23.27
N TYR A 661 -19.56 7.59 22.56
CA TYR A 661 -20.48 8.54 23.15
C TYR A 661 -21.40 7.88 24.19
N GLU A 662 -22.04 6.76 23.87
CA GLU A 662 -22.95 6.06 24.79
C GLU A 662 -22.25 5.50 26.04
N VAL A 663 -20.99 5.07 25.92
CA VAL A 663 -20.20 4.64 27.09
C VAL A 663 -19.82 5.85 27.95
N LEU A 664 -19.37 6.94 27.31
CA LEU A 664 -18.95 8.16 28.00
C LEU A 664 -20.12 8.88 28.67
N ALA A 665 -21.28 8.97 28.01
CA ALA A 665 -22.49 9.56 28.57
C ALA A 665 -22.99 8.76 29.80
N ARG A 666 -22.87 7.42 29.78
CA ARG A 666 -23.16 6.59 30.96
C ARG A 666 -22.14 6.77 32.08
N ARG A 667 -20.88 7.05 31.75
CA ARG A 667 -19.78 7.18 32.73
C ARG A 667 -19.70 8.57 33.38
N TYR A 668 -19.94 9.62 32.60
CA TYR A 668 -19.69 11.02 32.95
C TYR A 668 -20.93 11.92 32.89
N GLU A 669 -22.11 11.36 32.64
CA GLU A 669 -23.36 12.09 32.36
C GLU A 669 -23.37 12.80 31.00
N GLU A 670 -24.50 12.73 30.29
CA GLU A 670 -24.63 13.26 28.94
C GLU A 670 -24.39 14.78 28.86
N GLN A 671 -24.91 15.53 29.83
CA GLN A 671 -24.76 16.99 29.86
C GLN A 671 -23.29 17.41 29.95
N SER A 672 -22.48 16.71 30.75
CA SER A 672 -21.05 16.98 30.92
C SER A 672 -20.23 16.63 29.69
N VAL A 673 -20.60 15.55 28.98
CA VAL A 673 -20.00 15.22 27.68
C VAL A 673 -20.32 16.30 26.65
N ARG A 674 -21.59 16.69 26.53
CA ARG A 674 -22.06 17.65 25.51
C ARG A 674 -21.58 19.08 25.76
N ALA A 675 -21.39 19.51 27.01
CA ALA A 675 -20.95 20.87 27.36
C ALA A 675 -19.56 21.26 26.80
N ARG A 676 -18.80 20.29 26.28
CA ARG A 676 -17.47 20.50 25.68
C ARG A 676 -17.52 20.98 24.21
N TYR A 677 -18.68 20.87 23.57
CA TYR A 677 -18.85 21.14 22.15
C TYR A 677 -19.52 22.51 21.94
N ASP A 678 -19.10 23.24 20.91
CA ASP A 678 -19.79 24.45 20.45
C ASP A 678 -20.99 24.12 19.54
N GLU A 679 -21.72 25.14 19.09
CA GLU A 679 -22.93 24.96 18.28
C GLU A 679 -22.68 24.15 17.00
N GLU A 680 -21.60 24.44 16.27
CA GLU A 680 -21.24 23.71 15.05
C GLU A 680 -20.95 22.24 15.37
N GLU A 681 -20.14 22.01 16.39
CA GLU A 681 -19.71 20.69 16.79
C GLU A 681 -20.86 19.83 17.32
N LEU A 682 -21.82 20.42 18.03
CA LEU A 682 -23.04 19.73 18.48
C LEU A 682 -23.90 19.29 17.29
N LEU A 683 -24.07 20.14 16.28
CA LEU A 683 -24.80 19.77 15.06
C LEU A 683 -24.13 18.60 14.33
N ILE A 684 -22.80 18.60 14.24
CA ILE A 684 -22.05 17.50 13.64
C ILE A 684 -22.13 16.25 14.51
N LEU A 685 -22.00 16.38 15.83
CA LEU A 685 -22.10 15.25 16.75
C LEU A 685 -23.48 14.58 16.63
N ASP A 686 -24.56 15.37 16.62
CA ASP A 686 -25.92 14.85 16.50
C ASP A 686 -26.14 14.15 15.16
N GLU A 687 -25.66 14.72 14.04
CA GLU A 687 -25.63 14.06 12.72
C GLU A 687 -24.95 12.67 12.80
N LEU A 688 -23.75 12.60 13.39
CA LEU A 688 -23.00 11.35 13.49
C LEU A 688 -23.67 10.34 14.43
N LEU A 689 -24.29 10.77 15.52
CA LEU A 689 -25.02 9.91 16.45
C LEU A 689 -26.28 9.33 15.80
N ASP A 690 -27.04 10.15 15.07
CA ASP A 690 -28.25 9.70 14.37
C ASP A 690 -27.93 8.70 13.27
N HIS A 691 -26.91 8.99 12.47
CA HIS A 691 -26.44 8.05 11.45
C HIS A 691 -25.89 6.77 12.10
N GLY A 692 -25.15 6.87 13.20
CA GLY A 692 -24.67 5.71 13.96
C GLY A 692 -25.81 4.81 14.45
N ARG A 693 -26.91 5.40 14.92
CA ARG A 693 -28.10 4.64 15.36
C ARG A 693 -28.77 3.93 14.19
N ALA A 694 -28.88 4.58 13.03
CA ALA A 694 -29.40 3.98 11.80
C ALA A 694 -28.55 2.81 11.31
N ILE A 695 -27.22 2.95 11.31
CA ILE A 695 -26.28 1.87 10.97
C ILE A 695 -26.44 0.69 11.93
N ARG A 696 -26.50 0.94 13.24
CA ARG A 696 -26.71 -0.12 14.25
C ARG A 696 -28.06 -0.81 14.08
N ALA A 697 -29.12 -0.07 13.73
CA ALA A 697 -30.44 -0.62 13.46
C ALA A 697 -30.41 -1.55 12.23
N GLU A 698 -29.74 -1.13 11.16
CA GLU A 698 -29.53 -1.96 9.96
C GLU A 698 -28.74 -3.23 10.27
N ARG A 699 -27.65 -3.14 11.06
CA ARG A 699 -26.93 -4.32 11.52
C ARG A 699 -27.83 -5.29 12.29
N SER A 700 -28.65 -4.76 13.20
CA SER A 700 -29.57 -5.57 14.02
C SER A 700 -30.62 -6.26 13.15
N ARG A 701 -31.18 -5.54 12.17
CA ARG A 701 -32.14 -6.06 11.19
C ARG A 701 -31.51 -7.17 10.33
N ALA A 702 -30.33 -6.92 9.77
CA ALA A 702 -29.61 -7.87 8.94
C ALA A 702 -29.23 -9.14 9.72
N HIS A 703 -28.76 -8.99 10.96
CA HIS A 703 -28.49 -10.11 11.86
C HIS A 703 -29.76 -10.95 12.14
N ALA A 704 -30.89 -10.30 12.44
CA ALA A 704 -32.15 -10.98 12.66
C ALA A 704 -32.67 -11.73 11.42
N ALA A 705 -32.31 -11.25 10.22
CA ALA A 705 -32.63 -11.89 8.94
C ALA A 705 -31.57 -12.88 8.43
N GLY A 706 -30.43 -13.04 9.12
CA GLY A 706 -29.34 -13.91 8.70
C GLY A 706 -28.61 -13.45 7.43
N GLU A 707 -28.58 -12.14 7.15
CA GLU A 707 -27.97 -11.57 5.94
C GLU A 707 -26.88 -10.53 6.25
N THR A 708 -26.09 -10.18 5.23
CA THR A 708 -25.11 -9.08 5.31
C THR A 708 -25.82 -7.72 5.38
N PRO A 709 -25.42 -6.80 6.28
CA PRO A 709 -25.97 -5.45 6.34
C PRO A 709 -25.94 -4.73 5.00
N ASN A 710 -27.02 -4.02 4.67
CA ASN A 710 -27.14 -3.21 3.47
C ASN A 710 -27.15 -1.72 3.83
N PHE A 711 -25.97 -1.12 3.92
CA PHE A 711 -25.85 0.31 4.25
C PHE A 711 -26.09 1.24 3.07
N LEU A 712 -26.05 0.75 1.83
CA LEU A 712 -26.10 1.60 0.65
C LEU A 712 -27.37 2.48 0.59
N PRO A 713 -28.59 2.00 0.89
CA PRO A 713 -29.78 2.85 0.94
C PRO A 713 -29.66 4.02 1.92
N LEU A 714 -29.08 3.78 3.11
CA LEU A 714 -28.84 4.83 4.11
C LEU A 714 -27.80 5.84 3.60
N LEU A 715 -26.71 5.34 3.02
CA LEU A 715 -25.64 6.19 2.49
C LEU A 715 -26.14 7.06 1.32
N GLU A 716 -26.97 6.52 0.43
CA GLU A 716 -27.62 7.26 -0.66
C GLU A 716 -28.63 8.29 -0.13
N GLN A 717 -29.39 7.95 0.92
CA GLN A 717 -30.28 8.90 1.60
C GLN A 717 -29.51 10.10 2.19
N TRP A 718 -28.26 9.89 2.63
CA TRP A 718 -27.35 10.95 3.08
C TRP A 718 -26.56 11.59 1.92
N GLY A 719 -26.91 11.26 0.68
CA GLY A 719 -26.39 11.83 -0.58
C GLY A 719 -25.22 11.07 -1.22
N GLY A 720 -24.65 10.10 -0.51
CA GLY A 720 -23.63 9.17 -1.00
C GLY A 720 -22.30 9.84 -1.39
N VAL A 721 -21.52 9.14 -2.22
CA VAL A 721 -20.24 9.59 -2.74
C VAL A 721 -20.30 9.74 -4.26
N THR A 722 -19.93 10.90 -4.77
CA THR A 722 -19.84 11.18 -6.22
C THR A 722 -18.40 11.48 -6.64
N LEU A 723 -17.92 10.79 -7.67
CA LEU A 723 -16.66 11.07 -8.33
C LEU A 723 -16.90 12.04 -9.50
N PHE A 724 -16.27 13.21 -9.45
CA PHE A 724 -16.37 14.25 -10.48
C PHE A 724 -15.12 14.23 -11.36
N TYR A 725 -15.33 14.15 -12.67
CA TYR A 725 -14.25 14.20 -13.65
C TYR A 725 -14.52 15.27 -14.70
N ARG A 726 -13.52 16.08 -14.99
CA ARG A 726 -13.62 17.20 -15.96
C ARG A 726 -13.76 16.76 -17.43
N LYS A 727 -13.68 15.46 -17.71
CA LYS A 727 -13.86 14.87 -19.04
C LYS A 727 -14.83 13.70 -18.93
N GLY A 728 -14.96 12.93 -20.00
CA GLY A 728 -15.76 11.72 -20.02
C GLY A 728 -15.04 10.54 -19.40
N LEU A 729 -15.79 9.52 -19.03
CA LEU A 729 -15.34 8.26 -18.48
C LEU A 729 -14.28 7.60 -19.37
N ARG A 730 -14.48 7.61 -20.69
CA ARG A 730 -13.53 7.07 -21.68
C ARG A 730 -12.19 7.82 -21.72
N ASP A 731 -12.17 9.06 -21.25
CA ASP A 731 -10.96 9.87 -21.10
C ASP A 731 -10.25 9.69 -19.76
N ALA A 732 -10.85 8.94 -18.83
CA ALA A 732 -10.29 8.70 -17.52
C ALA A 732 -9.08 7.74 -17.62
N PRO A 733 -7.94 8.06 -16.98
CA PRO A 733 -6.83 7.12 -16.87
C PRO A 733 -7.24 5.75 -16.32
N ALA A 734 -8.15 5.72 -15.34
CA ALA A 734 -8.69 4.47 -14.82
C ALA A 734 -9.45 3.68 -15.89
N TYR A 735 -10.19 4.30 -16.81
CA TYR A 735 -10.90 3.55 -17.87
C TYR A 735 -9.90 2.95 -18.88
N ARG A 736 -8.89 3.72 -19.27
CA ARG A 736 -7.88 3.25 -20.24
C ARG A 736 -6.97 2.19 -19.66
N GLN A 737 -6.65 2.29 -18.37
CA GLN A 737 -5.67 1.43 -17.73
C GLN A 737 -6.27 0.34 -16.86
N ASN A 738 -7.42 0.51 -16.22
CA ASN A 738 -7.99 -0.38 -15.20
C ASN A 738 -9.52 -0.19 -15.09
N HIS A 739 -10.25 -0.40 -16.19
CA HIS A 739 -11.70 -0.17 -16.25
C HIS A 739 -12.48 -1.08 -15.30
N GLU A 740 -11.92 -2.24 -14.97
CA GLU A 740 -12.46 -3.20 -14.02
C GLU A 740 -12.66 -2.56 -12.63
N GLU A 741 -11.76 -1.68 -12.20
CA GLU A 741 -11.89 -0.97 -10.91
C GLU A 741 -12.99 0.09 -10.92
N ILE A 742 -13.34 0.62 -12.10
CA ILE A 742 -14.51 1.50 -12.25
C ILE A 742 -15.78 0.67 -12.09
N GLU A 743 -15.87 -0.50 -12.74
CA GLU A 743 -17.01 -1.40 -12.59
C GLU A 743 -17.21 -1.78 -11.11
N LYS A 744 -16.13 -2.13 -10.40
CA LYS A 744 -16.19 -2.41 -8.95
C LYS A 744 -16.65 -1.22 -8.10
N ALA A 745 -16.26 0.00 -8.44
CA ALA A 745 -16.73 1.19 -7.75
C ALA A 745 -18.24 1.43 -8.00
N LEU A 746 -18.72 1.21 -9.23
CA LEU A 746 -20.14 1.30 -9.56
C LEU A 746 -20.97 0.20 -8.86
N GLU A 747 -20.43 -1.02 -8.75
CA GLU A 747 -21.02 -2.10 -7.96
C GLU A 747 -21.13 -1.71 -6.48
N GLU A 748 -20.23 -0.91 -5.93
CA GLU A 748 -20.32 -0.40 -4.54
C GLU A 748 -21.28 0.80 -4.38
N GLY A 749 -21.89 1.28 -5.47
CA GLY A 749 -22.83 2.40 -5.43
C GLY A 749 -22.18 3.78 -5.56
N ILE A 750 -20.91 3.86 -5.97
CA ILE A 750 -20.29 5.15 -6.30
C ILE A 750 -20.94 5.73 -7.56
N ALA A 751 -21.29 7.02 -7.51
CA ALA A 751 -21.79 7.75 -8.67
C ALA A 751 -20.62 8.46 -9.38
N LEU A 752 -20.68 8.60 -10.71
CA LEU A 752 -19.67 9.30 -11.50
C LEU A 752 -20.28 10.42 -12.34
N ALA A 753 -19.82 11.65 -12.17
CA ALA A 753 -20.25 12.81 -12.94
C ALA A 753 -19.16 13.23 -13.95
N GLU A 754 -19.49 13.14 -15.23
CA GLU A 754 -18.62 13.54 -16.34
C GLU A 754 -18.72 15.04 -16.64
N GLY A 755 -17.67 15.61 -17.22
CA GLY A 755 -17.68 17.02 -17.65
C GLY A 755 -17.79 18.03 -16.51
N MET A 756 -17.34 17.69 -15.30
CA MET A 756 -17.49 18.56 -14.13
C MET A 756 -16.14 19.17 -13.74
N ARG A 757 -15.96 20.47 -13.96
CA ARG A 757 -14.77 21.23 -13.53
C ARG A 757 -15.10 22.08 -12.29
N PRO A 758 -14.50 21.80 -11.11
CA PRO A 758 -14.80 22.58 -9.92
C PRO A 758 -14.20 23.99 -10.04
N SER A 759 -14.98 25.03 -9.70
CA SER A 759 -14.57 26.43 -9.77
C SER A 759 -14.45 27.07 -8.38
N GLU A 760 -15.43 26.87 -7.49
CA GLU A 760 -15.46 27.49 -6.16
C GLU A 760 -16.06 26.56 -5.09
N ALA A 761 -15.40 26.44 -3.93
CA ALA A 761 -15.97 25.80 -2.74
C ALA A 761 -16.71 26.81 -1.86
N ILE A 762 -17.95 26.46 -1.49
CA ILE A 762 -18.90 27.34 -0.82
C ILE A 762 -19.12 26.85 0.61
N GLY A 763 -18.87 27.74 1.57
CA GLY A 763 -19.01 27.48 2.99
C GLY A 763 -20.43 27.71 3.51
N ASP A 764 -20.78 27.04 4.60
CA ASP A 764 -21.94 27.39 5.44
C ASP A 764 -21.61 28.56 6.39
N ARG A 765 -22.55 28.88 7.30
CA ARG A 765 -22.40 29.95 8.28
C ARG A 765 -21.20 29.79 9.22
N PHE A 766 -20.65 28.58 9.35
CA PHE A 766 -19.46 28.29 10.16
C PHE A 766 -18.17 28.25 9.33
N GLY A 767 -18.26 28.37 8.00
CA GLY A 767 -17.14 28.22 7.09
C GLY A 767 -16.75 26.77 6.81
N HIS A 768 -17.66 25.82 7.06
CA HIS A 768 -17.51 24.42 6.65
C HIS A 768 -18.10 24.23 5.25
N LEU A 769 -17.52 23.37 4.42
CA LEU A 769 -18.04 23.06 3.10
C LEU A 769 -19.53 22.69 3.15
N ARG A 770 -20.33 23.39 2.33
CA ARG A 770 -21.76 23.14 2.11
C ARG A 770 -22.02 22.70 0.67
N ALA A 771 -21.30 23.28 -0.28
CA ALA A 771 -21.45 22.99 -1.70
C ALA A 771 -20.18 23.32 -2.48
N VAL A 772 -20.11 22.83 -3.71
CA VAL A 772 -19.06 23.19 -4.68
C VAL A 772 -19.74 23.62 -5.97
N ARG A 773 -19.32 24.76 -6.51
CA ARG A 773 -19.72 25.20 -7.85
C ARG A 773 -18.86 24.51 -8.89
N PHE A 774 -19.51 23.98 -9.91
CA PHE A 774 -18.89 23.36 -11.05
C PHE A 774 -19.29 24.09 -12.32
N GLU A 775 -18.30 24.35 -13.15
CA GLU A 775 -18.50 24.69 -14.55
C GLU A 775 -18.72 23.38 -15.32
N ARG A 776 -19.82 23.34 -16.09
CA ARG A 776 -20.10 22.19 -16.94
C ARG A 776 -19.26 22.23 -18.20
N LEU A 777 -18.69 21.09 -18.55
CA LEU A 777 -17.93 20.89 -19.75
C LEU A 777 -18.69 19.91 -20.66
N THR A 778 -18.83 20.27 -21.92
CA THR A 778 -19.44 19.41 -22.94
C THR A 778 -18.41 19.01 -23.99
N PRO A 779 -18.49 17.78 -24.54
CA PRO A 779 -17.60 17.36 -25.61
C PRO A 779 -18.04 18.02 -26.94
N LYS A 780 -17.15 18.83 -27.54
CA LYS A 780 -17.29 19.41 -28.88
C LYS A 780 -16.01 19.18 -29.67
N ASP A 781 -16.11 18.59 -30.86
CA ASP A 781 -14.98 18.28 -31.75
C ASP A 781 -13.81 17.53 -31.06
N GLY A 782 -14.14 16.59 -30.17
CA GLY A 782 -13.15 15.80 -29.42
C GLY A 782 -12.44 16.56 -28.30
N ARG A 783 -12.88 17.77 -27.96
CA ARG A 783 -12.40 18.57 -26.83
C ARG A 783 -13.55 18.83 -25.85
N TRP A 784 -13.21 18.94 -24.57
CA TRP A 784 -14.15 19.33 -23.52
C TRP A 784 -14.08 20.84 -23.36
N ILE A 785 -15.19 21.54 -23.65
CA ILE A 785 -15.29 23.00 -23.59
C ILE A 785 -16.33 23.41 -22.55
N ALA A 786 -16.14 24.60 -21.99
CA ALA A 786 -17.11 25.27 -21.13
C ALA A 786 -18.48 25.34 -21.79
N ALA A 787 -19.52 24.90 -21.07
CA ALA A 787 -20.89 25.32 -21.33
C ALA A 787 -21.12 26.69 -20.65
N ASP A 788 -22.11 27.44 -21.13
CA ASP A 788 -22.45 28.76 -20.57
C ASP A 788 -23.22 28.68 -19.23
N ASP A 789 -23.14 27.55 -18.53
CA ASP A 789 -23.86 27.29 -17.29
C ASP A 789 -23.02 26.60 -16.21
N GLU A 790 -23.32 26.96 -14.95
CA GLU A 790 -22.68 26.40 -13.76
C GLU A 790 -23.72 25.66 -12.90
N VAL A 791 -23.25 24.77 -12.03
CA VAL A 791 -24.08 24.06 -11.06
C VAL A 791 -23.45 24.06 -9.68
N GLU A 792 -24.25 24.39 -8.68
CA GLU A 792 -23.89 24.21 -7.27
C GLU A 792 -24.32 22.81 -6.82
N VAL A 793 -23.34 21.98 -6.43
CA VAL A 793 -23.58 20.62 -5.94
C VAL A 793 -23.39 20.59 -4.42
N PRO A 794 -24.42 20.23 -3.62
CA PRO A 794 -24.30 20.12 -2.18
C PRO A 794 -23.28 19.05 -1.79
N LEU A 795 -22.26 19.44 -1.02
CA LEU A 795 -21.17 18.58 -0.56
C LEU A 795 -20.73 19.03 0.84
N ARG A 796 -20.60 18.09 1.77
CA ARG A 796 -20.02 18.31 3.10
C ARG A 796 -18.56 17.86 3.18
N SER A 797 -18.10 17.01 2.27
CA SER A 797 -16.68 16.65 2.18
C SER A 797 -16.22 16.56 0.72
N LEU A 798 -15.02 17.03 0.43
CA LEU A 798 -14.42 16.98 -0.92
C LEU A 798 -12.98 16.47 -0.85
N PHE A 799 -12.63 15.53 -1.73
CA PHE A 799 -11.29 14.95 -1.81
C PHE A 799 -10.68 15.16 -3.19
N ILE A 800 -9.43 15.63 -3.25
CA ILE A 800 -8.78 15.97 -4.52
C ILE A 800 -7.71 14.92 -4.87
N ALA A 801 -7.94 14.19 -5.96
CA ALA A 801 -7.10 13.12 -6.50
C ALA A 801 -6.60 13.47 -7.93
N ALA A 802 -5.89 14.60 -8.05
CA ALA A 802 -5.41 15.13 -9.34
C ALA A 802 -4.01 14.63 -9.77
N GLY A 803 -3.55 13.51 -9.22
CA GLY A 803 -2.23 12.92 -9.47
C GLY A 803 -1.12 13.47 -8.56
N THR A 804 0.09 12.92 -8.73
CA THR A 804 1.28 13.24 -7.93
C THR A 804 2.50 13.43 -8.83
N SER A 805 3.48 14.22 -8.39
CA SER A 805 4.81 14.29 -9.01
C SER A 805 5.70 13.15 -8.48
N PRO A 806 6.84 12.80 -9.11
CA PRO A 806 7.87 11.95 -8.50
C PRO A 806 8.48 12.61 -7.25
N ASN A 807 9.05 11.80 -6.35
CA ASN A 807 9.68 12.27 -5.11
C ASN A 807 11.15 12.62 -5.32
N THR A 808 11.41 13.88 -5.67
CA THR A 808 12.76 14.43 -5.89
C THR A 808 13.26 15.24 -4.69
N ILE A 809 12.75 14.96 -3.48
CA ILE A 809 12.93 15.81 -2.31
C ILE A 809 14.39 16.04 -1.92
N TYR A 810 15.27 15.06 -2.16
CA TYR A 810 16.69 15.21 -1.86
C TYR A 810 17.31 16.40 -2.63
N GLU A 811 17.00 16.55 -3.92
CA GLU A 811 17.48 17.66 -4.74
C GLU A 811 16.87 18.99 -4.29
N SER A 812 15.60 18.98 -3.86
CA SER A 812 14.95 20.19 -3.33
C SER A 812 15.63 20.70 -2.05
N GLU A 813 16.10 19.79 -1.19
CA GLU A 813 16.77 20.14 0.07
C GLU A 813 18.26 20.40 -0.07
N HIS A 814 18.92 19.73 -1.01
CA HIS A 814 20.35 19.85 -1.29
C HIS A 814 20.57 20.19 -2.77
N PRO A 815 20.22 21.41 -3.21
CA PRO A 815 20.31 21.79 -4.62
C PRO A 815 21.72 21.60 -5.20
N GLY A 816 21.79 21.10 -6.43
CA GLY A 816 23.03 20.76 -7.13
C GLY A 816 23.58 19.38 -6.80
N SER A 817 22.78 18.52 -6.14
CA SER A 817 23.18 17.12 -5.90
C SER A 817 22.99 16.26 -7.15
N PHE A 818 21.94 16.54 -7.93
CA PHE A 818 21.56 15.83 -9.14
C PHE A 818 21.13 16.79 -10.25
N GLU A 819 21.43 16.43 -11.49
CA GLU A 819 20.84 17.08 -12.66
C GLU A 819 19.40 16.59 -12.84
N MET A 820 18.51 17.53 -13.11
CA MET A 820 17.09 17.26 -13.37
C MET A 820 16.83 17.21 -14.87
N ASP A 821 15.79 16.49 -15.28
CA ASP A 821 15.37 16.48 -16.69
C ASP A 821 14.91 17.86 -17.18
N ALA A 822 14.71 18.01 -18.49
CA ALA A 822 14.34 19.30 -19.09
C ALA A 822 13.02 19.90 -18.56
N LYS A 823 12.15 19.09 -17.95
CA LYS A 823 10.88 19.52 -17.33
C LYS A 823 11.00 19.72 -15.81
N ALA A 824 12.19 19.51 -15.24
CA ALA A 824 12.48 19.53 -13.81
C ALA A 824 11.53 18.64 -12.98
N HIS A 825 11.09 17.52 -13.56
CA HIS A 825 10.20 16.58 -12.88
C HIS A 825 10.97 15.38 -12.34
N PHE A 826 11.84 14.78 -13.16
CA PHE A 826 12.58 13.57 -12.80
C PHE A 826 14.07 13.87 -12.69
N TYR A 827 14.82 12.98 -12.03
CA TYR A 827 16.28 12.95 -12.16
C TYR A 827 16.65 12.65 -13.62
N GLN A 828 17.65 13.35 -14.15
CA GLN A 828 18.17 13.07 -15.49
C GLN A 828 18.78 11.66 -15.50
N ARG A 829 18.37 10.82 -16.45
CA ARG A 829 18.84 9.44 -16.62
C ARG A 829 20.19 9.41 -17.34
N TYR A 830 21.08 8.53 -16.89
CA TYR A 830 22.37 8.29 -17.54
C TYR A 830 22.63 6.80 -17.80
N GLU A 831 23.18 6.52 -18.97
CA GLU A 831 23.69 5.21 -19.36
C GLU A 831 25.23 5.21 -19.25
N PRO A 832 25.86 4.18 -18.69
CA PRO A 832 27.31 4.09 -18.66
C PRO A 832 27.86 3.78 -20.07
N ASN A 833 28.94 4.46 -20.45
CA ASN A 833 29.72 4.21 -21.66
C ASN A 833 31.23 4.15 -21.35
N ALA A 834 32.08 3.98 -22.37
CA ALA A 834 33.53 3.85 -22.19
C ALA A 834 34.20 5.09 -21.56
N CYS A 835 33.58 6.27 -21.67
CA CYS A 835 34.12 7.55 -21.22
C CYS A 835 33.43 8.11 -19.97
N GLY A 836 32.42 7.42 -19.40
CA GLY A 836 31.66 7.89 -18.24
C GLY A 836 30.16 7.66 -18.36
N LEU A 837 29.37 8.63 -17.90
CA LEU A 837 27.90 8.61 -17.93
C LEU A 837 27.36 9.48 -19.07
N GLU A 838 26.46 8.94 -19.89
CA GLU A 838 25.81 9.62 -21.02
C GLU A 838 24.33 9.89 -20.74
N ALA A 839 23.90 11.14 -20.86
CA ALA A 839 22.52 11.54 -20.59
C ALA A 839 21.55 10.98 -21.64
N MET A 840 20.49 10.31 -21.20
CA MET A 840 19.49 9.70 -22.07
C MET A 840 18.25 10.59 -22.25
N ARG A 841 17.83 10.80 -23.51
CA ARG A 841 16.65 11.59 -23.90
C ARG A 841 15.72 10.84 -24.86
N ASP A 842 15.80 9.52 -24.85
CA ASP A 842 14.96 8.61 -25.62
C ASP A 842 13.55 8.44 -25.01
N LEU A 843 12.71 7.63 -25.66
CA LEU A 843 11.34 7.37 -25.23
C LEU A 843 11.29 6.75 -23.83
N THR A 844 10.37 7.23 -23.00
CA THR A 844 10.25 6.81 -21.60
C THR A 844 9.13 5.78 -21.43
N ALA A 845 9.37 4.55 -21.88
CA ALA A 845 8.46 3.43 -21.66
C ALA A 845 9.22 2.09 -21.53
N PRO A 846 8.75 1.14 -20.70
CA PRO A 846 9.43 -0.14 -20.51
C PRO A 846 9.58 -0.87 -21.84
N LYS A 847 10.71 -1.57 -22.02
CA LYS A 847 11.07 -2.32 -23.26
C LYS A 847 11.29 -1.48 -24.52
N VAL A 848 11.15 -0.15 -24.43
CA VAL A 848 11.39 0.78 -25.55
C VAL A 848 12.58 1.68 -25.22
N GLY A 849 12.51 2.38 -24.10
CA GLY A 849 13.59 3.24 -23.63
C GLY A 849 14.75 2.46 -23.02
N LYS A 850 15.96 3.02 -23.10
CA LYS A 850 17.10 2.54 -22.32
C LYS A 850 16.78 2.63 -20.83
N ARG A 851 17.27 1.62 -20.11
CA ARG A 851 17.09 1.47 -18.66
C ARG A 851 17.76 2.62 -17.93
N ALA A 852 19.05 2.87 -18.19
CA ALA A 852 19.80 4.05 -17.75
C ALA A 852 19.51 4.49 -16.28
N PRO A 853 19.71 3.59 -15.28
CA PRO A 853 19.25 3.84 -13.91
C PRO A 853 20.14 4.81 -13.13
N PHE A 854 21.23 5.33 -13.70
CA PHE A 854 22.13 6.25 -13.01
C PHE A 854 21.59 7.68 -13.03
N THR A 855 21.77 8.35 -11.89
CA THR A 855 21.67 9.82 -11.79
C THR A 855 22.95 10.48 -12.33
N SER A 856 23.05 11.82 -12.28
CA SER A 856 24.29 12.53 -12.60
C SER A 856 25.39 12.41 -11.53
N TYR A 857 25.13 11.74 -10.40
CA TYR A 857 26.13 11.63 -9.33
C TYR A 857 27.27 10.71 -9.72
N GLN A 858 28.47 11.29 -9.88
CA GLN A 858 29.73 10.59 -10.11
C GLN A 858 30.85 11.30 -9.33
N ARG A 859 31.23 10.77 -8.17
CA ARG A 859 32.30 11.36 -7.33
C ARG A 859 33.17 10.27 -6.71
N GLN A 860 34.49 10.37 -6.87
CA GLN A 860 35.45 9.41 -6.31
C GLN A 860 35.14 7.93 -6.66
N GLY A 861 34.66 7.68 -7.88
CA GLY A 861 34.27 6.34 -8.32
C GLY A 861 32.95 5.81 -7.72
N ARG A 862 32.21 6.63 -6.96
CA ARG A 862 30.89 6.30 -6.44
C ARG A 862 29.78 6.83 -7.34
N PHE A 863 28.71 6.07 -7.43
CA PHE A 863 27.56 6.32 -8.29
C PHE A 863 26.25 6.17 -7.49
N ILE A 864 25.18 6.79 -7.97
CA ILE A 864 23.83 6.68 -7.38
C ILE A 864 22.83 6.33 -8.48
N THR A 865 21.99 5.34 -8.20
CA THR A 865 20.93 4.87 -9.10
C THR A 865 19.54 5.18 -8.55
N PHE A 866 18.50 5.20 -9.39
CA PHE A 866 17.12 5.47 -8.98
C PHE A 866 16.08 4.60 -9.71
N TYR A 867 14.95 4.35 -9.05
CA TYR A 867 14.01 3.28 -9.40
C TYR A 867 12.54 3.66 -9.18
N GLY A 868 11.61 2.83 -9.69
CA GLY A 868 10.18 2.97 -9.45
C GLY A 868 9.58 4.25 -10.04
N ASP A 869 8.67 4.88 -9.30
CA ASP A 869 8.03 6.14 -9.71
C ASP A 869 8.99 7.32 -9.82
N ASN A 870 10.21 7.22 -9.27
CA ASN A 870 11.25 8.21 -9.54
C ASN A 870 11.84 8.09 -10.95
N HIS A 871 11.64 6.97 -11.63
CA HIS A 871 12.25 6.68 -12.91
C HIS A 871 11.23 6.80 -14.06
N PRO A 872 11.41 7.73 -15.03
CA PRO A 872 10.36 8.06 -16.00
C PRO A 872 9.98 6.89 -16.94
N VAL A 873 10.89 5.93 -17.17
CA VAL A 873 10.58 4.70 -17.94
C VAL A 873 9.61 3.78 -17.19
N TYR A 874 9.63 3.78 -15.85
CA TYR A 874 8.95 2.79 -15.01
C TYR A 874 7.85 3.40 -14.13
N ALA A 875 7.64 4.72 -14.18
CA ALA A 875 6.64 5.39 -13.36
C ALA A 875 5.21 4.93 -13.72
N GLY A 876 4.40 4.69 -12.69
CA GLY A 876 2.95 4.60 -12.79
C GLY A 876 2.28 3.41 -12.11
N ASN A 877 2.81 2.19 -12.22
CA ASN A 877 2.19 1.01 -11.59
C ASN A 877 3.21 0.08 -10.91
N VAL A 878 2.70 -0.81 -10.05
CA VAL A 878 3.49 -1.68 -9.19
C VAL A 878 4.44 -2.57 -9.99
N VAL A 879 3.94 -3.25 -11.02
CA VAL A 879 4.75 -4.18 -11.84
C VAL A 879 5.86 -3.45 -12.61
N LYS A 880 5.64 -2.22 -13.08
CA LYS A 880 6.70 -1.39 -13.70
C LYS A 880 7.75 -0.99 -12.67
N ALA A 881 7.35 -0.63 -11.45
CA ALA A 881 8.29 -0.32 -10.38
C ALA A 881 9.16 -1.53 -10.02
N MET A 882 8.59 -2.74 -9.95
CA MET A 882 9.33 -3.99 -9.75
C MET A 882 10.26 -4.30 -10.95
N ALA A 883 9.80 -4.06 -12.17
CA ALA A 883 10.62 -4.23 -13.38
C ALA A 883 11.84 -3.31 -13.39
N SER A 884 11.72 -2.07 -12.86
CA SER A 884 12.88 -1.17 -12.72
C SER A 884 14.00 -1.78 -11.88
N ALA A 885 13.64 -2.52 -10.82
CA ALA A 885 14.61 -3.18 -9.94
C ALA A 885 15.26 -4.37 -10.64
N ARG A 886 14.47 -5.24 -11.29
CA ARG A 886 14.97 -6.37 -12.09
C ARG A 886 15.93 -5.90 -13.19
N ASP A 887 15.58 -4.81 -13.86
CA ASP A 887 16.35 -4.29 -14.99
C ASP A 887 17.60 -3.53 -14.56
N GLY A 888 17.55 -2.88 -13.39
CA GLY A 888 18.60 -1.99 -12.91
C GLY A 888 19.59 -2.62 -11.93
N TYR A 889 19.28 -3.71 -11.22
CA TYR A 889 20.26 -4.36 -10.34
C TYR A 889 21.56 -4.80 -11.05
N PRO A 890 21.56 -5.28 -12.32
CA PRO A 890 22.79 -5.70 -12.98
C PRO A 890 23.78 -4.55 -13.19
N TYR A 891 23.28 -3.30 -13.28
CA TYR A 891 24.14 -2.12 -13.35
C TYR A 891 24.93 -1.93 -12.05
N ILE A 892 24.32 -2.17 -10.89
CA ILE A 892 25.00 -2.13 -9.59
C ILE A 892 26.04 -3.25 -9.49
N VAL A 893 25.67 -4.48 -9.84
CA VAL A 893 26.61 -5.63 -9.81
C VAL A 893 27.85 -5.34 -10.67
N ARG A 894 27.65 -4.77 -11.86
CA ARG A 894 28.72 -4.44 -12.79
C ARG A 894 29.72 -3.41 -12.24
N LEU A 895 29.28 -2.47 -11.39
CA LEU A 895 30.19 -1.49 -10.75
C LEU A 895 31.28 -2.18 -9.93
N PHE A 896 30.96 -3.32 -9.32
CA PHE A 896 31.86 -4.05 -8.42
C PHE A 896 32.44 -5.32 -9.07
N GLU A 897 32.14 -5.61 -10.33
CA GLU A 897 32.46 -6.87 -11.00
C GLU A 897 33.95 -7.25 -10.89
N ARG A 898 34.86 -6.28 -11.04
CA ARG A 898 36.31 -6.52 -10.91
C ARG A 898 36.69 -6.98 -9.50
N GLU A 899 36.13 -6.35 -8.48
CA GLU A 899 36.41 -6.65 -7.07
C GLU A 899 35.80 -7.99 -6.66
N LEU A 900 34.57 -8.26 -7.13
CA LEU A 900 33.86 -9.51 -6.86
C LEU A 900 34.59 -10.73 -7.45
N ARG A 901 35.21 -10.59 -8.63
CA ARG A 901 36.03 -11.65 -9.24
C ARG A 901 37.31 -11.99 -8.48
N GLN A 902 37.74 -11.11 -7.57
CA GLN A 902 38.98 -11.26 -6.80
C GLN A 902 38.73 -11.72 -5.35
N LEU A 903 37.49 -12.04 -4.98
CA LEU A 903 37.16 -12.49 -3.62
C LEU A 903 37.81 -13.83 -3.30
N ASP A 904 38.50 -13.90 -2.15
CA ASP A 904 38.95 -15.15 -1.56
C ASP A 904 37.81 -15.80 -0.75
N PRO A 905 37.39 -17.04 -1.07
CA PRO A 905 36.45 -17.80 -0.25
C PRO A 905 36.90 -18.02 1.20
N SER A 906 38.21 -18.09 1.46
CA SER A 906 38.76 -18.32 2.81
C SER A 906 38.44 -17.16 3.79
N ASP A 907 38.25 -15.96 3.25
CA ASP A 907 37.93 -14.73 4.00
C ASP A 907 36.44 -14.54 4.32
N GLN A 908 35.56 -15.49 3.98
CA GLN A 908 34.11 -15.32 4.18
C GLN A 908 33.75 -14.99 5.63
N ARG A 909 34.37 -15.68 6.60
CA ARG A 909 34.09 -15.45 8.03
C ARG A 909 34.40 -14.02 8.47
N HIS A 910 35.48 -13.43 7.95
CA HIS A 910 35.82 -12.03 8.22
C HIS A 910 34.79 -11.08 7.61
N ARG A 911 34.34 -11.34 6.38
CA ARG A 911 33.27 -10.55 5.75
C ARG A 911 31.97 -10.60 6.56
N ASP A 912 31.55 -11.79 7.01
CA ASP A 912 30.33 -11.94 7.79
C ASP A 912 30.42 -11.23 9.16
N GLN A 913 31.59 -11.28 9.80
CA GLN A 913 31.86 -10.52 11.04
C GLN A 913 31.81 -9.00 10.80
N ALA A 914 32.40 -8.52 9.70
CA ALA A 914 32.36 -7.12 9.32
C ALA A 914 30.92 -6.66 9.07
N LEU A 915 30.08 -7.49 8.45
CA LEU A 915 28.66 -7.19 8.26
C LEU A 915 27.89 -7.12 9.59
N ARG A 916 28.15 -8.05 10.52
CA ARG A 916 27.54 -8.02 11.86
C ARG A 916 27.93 -6.75 12.61
N ALA A 917 29.20 -6.34 12.54
CA ALA A 917 29.67 -5.09 13.12
C ALA A 917 29.03 -3.86 12.46
N PHE A 918 28.93 -3.84 11.12
CA PHE A 918 28.25 -2.78 10.37
C PHE A 918 26.79 -2.63 10.78
N HIS A 919 26.04 -3.74 10.87
CA HIS A 919 24.64 -3.70 11.36
C HIS A 919 24.54 -3.19 12.79
N ALA A 920 25.45 -3.57 13.69
CA ALA A 920 25.46 -3.06 15.07
C ALA A 920 25.68 -1.54 15.13
N THR A 921 26.60 -1.01 14.31
CA THR A 921 26.83 0.43 14.17
C THR A 921 25.57 1.16 13.67
N LEU A 922 24.86 0.57 12.70
CA LEU A 922 23.62 1.13 12.18
C LEU A 922 22.49 1.10 13.22
N ASP A 923 22.33 -0.01 13.96
CA ASP A 923 21.33 -0.13 15.03
C ASP A 923 21.56 0.94 16.10
N GLU A 924 22.81 1.14 16.53
CA GLU A 924 23.19 2.18 17.50
C GLU A 924 22.94 3.60 16.97
N SER A 925 23.13 3.82 15.67
CA SER A 925 23.05 5.14 15.05
C SER A 925 21.62 5.55 14.68
N LEU A 926 20.80 4.61 14.21
CA LEU A 926 19.51 4.87 13.56
C LEU A 926 18.29 4.55 14.44
N LEU A 927 18.38 3.62 15.40
CA LEU A 927 17.26 3.30 16.27
C LEU A 927 17.16 4.32 17.41
N ALA A 928 15.93 4.73 17.72
CA ALA A 928 15.65 5.65 18.81
C ALA A 928 14.99 4.95 20.00
N THR A 929 15.39 5.33 21.20
CA THR A 929 14.84 4.81 22.47
C THR A 929 14.54 5.94 23.44
N VAL A 930 13.52 5.74 24.27
CA VAL A 930 13.18 6.67 25.35
C VAL A 930 14.23 6.56 26.47
N VAL A 931 14.74 7.69 26.92
CA VAL A 931 15.67 7.79 28.06
C VAL A 931 14.92 8.23 29.31
N ALA A 932 14.05 9.23 29.20
CA ALA A 932 13.25 9.72 30.31
C ALA A 932 11.96 10.39 29.83
N VAL A 933 10.93 10.36 30.67
CA VAL A 933 9.72 11.17 30.52
C VAL A 933 9.53 11.95 31.83
N GLN A 934 9.58 13.27 31.76
CA GLN A 934 9.54 14.17 32.92
C GLN A 934 8.34 15.10 32.83
N ARG A 935 7.66 15.33 33.95
CA ARG A 935 6.57 16.31 34.01
C ARG A 935 7.15 17.68 34.36
N LEU A 936 6.97 18.65 33.48
CA LEU A 936 7.45 20.03 33.67
C LEU A 936 6.38 20.91 34.33
N THR A 937 5.11 20.73 33.94
CA THR A 937 3.95 21.44 34.49
C THR A 937 2.76 20.47 34.59
N PRO A 938 1.60 20.86 35.13
CA PRO A 938 0.40 20.01 35.12
C PRO A 938 -0.03 19.55 33.71
N THR A 939 0.36 20.26 32.65
CA THR A 939 -0.06 19.96 31.26
C THR A 939 1.10 19.76 30.29
N ILE A 940 2.36 19.92 30.72
CA ILE A 940 3.54 19.82 29.85
C ILE A 940 4.49 18.73 30.35
N ILE A 941 4.94 17.90 29.41
CA ILE A 941 5.96 16.87 29.65
C ILE A 941 7.16 17.06 28.72
N GLU A 942 8.32 16.63 29.19
CA GLU A 942 9.56 16.51 28.43
C GLU A 942 9.86 15.02 28.20
N ILE A 943 10.12 14.66 26.95
CA ILE A 943 10.48 13.31 26.51
C ILE A 943 11.92 13.40 26.02
N VAL A 944 12.84 12.76 26.75
CA VAL A 944 14.24 12.66 26.34
C VAL A 944 14.41 11.33 25.62
N VAL A 945 14.93 11.39 24.39
CA VAL A 945 15.19 10.21 23.54
C VAL A 945 16.66 10.16 23.16
N HIS A 946 17.22 8.95 23.07
CA HIS A 946 18.51 8.70 22.46
C HIS A 946 18.28 8.40 20.98
N ALA A 947 18.73 9.29 20.10
CA ALA A 947 18.59 9.21 18.64
C ALA A 947 19.80 9.90 17.96
N PRO A 948 20.96 9.24 17.88
CA PRO A 948 22.23 9.88 17.56
C PRO A 948 22.30 10.58 16.20
N MET A 949 21.86 9.93 15.12
CA MET A 949 21.92 10.54 13.78
C MET A 949 21.00 11.76 13.68
N GLN A 950 19.79 11.65 14.21
CA GLN A 950 18.81 12.73 14.27
C GLN A 950 19.37 13.93 15.05
N ALA A 951 19.95 13.69 16.24
CA ALA A 951 20.49 14.72 17.11
C ALA A 951 21.61 15.53 16.43
N ARG A 952 22.56 14.86 15.76
CA ARG A 952 23.69 15.50 15.08
C ARG A 952 23.25 16.52 14.03
N LYS A 953 22.15 16.22 13.32
CA LYS A 953 21.61 17.05 12.24
C LYS A 953 20.79 18.25 12.71
N PHE A 954 20.42 18.29 13.98
CA PHE A 954 19.60 19.36 14.51
C PHE A 954 20.19 20.75 14.32
N ARG A 955 19.34 21.66 13.85
CA ARG A 955 19.52 23.11 13.95
C ARG A 955 18.28 23.73 14.58
N PRO A 956 18.43 24.81 15.37
CA PRO A 956 17.30 25.51 15.99
C PRO A 956 16.18 25.82 14.99
N GLY A 957 14.94 25.68 15.45
CA GLY A 957 13.72 25.82 14.62
C GLY A 957 13.20 24.52 14.00
N GLN A 958 14.06 23.53 13.78
CA GLN A 958 13.64 22.25 13.20
C GLN A 958 12.84 21.39 14.19
N PHE A 959 12.15 20.39 13.67
CA PHE A 959 11.34 19.47 14.48
C PHE A 959 11.43 18.03 13.97
N TYR A 960 10.82 17.12 14.74
CA TYR A 960 10.79 15.68 14.52
C TYR A 960 9.35 15.18 14.49
N ARG A 961 9.14 14.07 13.77
CA ARG A 961 7.93 13.25 13.88
C ARG A 961 8.18 12.14 14.89
N VAL A 962 7.36 12.09 15.94
CA VAL A 962 7.55 11.18 17.07
C VAL A 962 6.32 10.30 17.25
N GLN A 963 6.50 8.99 17.41
CA GLN A 963 5.41 8.05 17.67
C GLN A 963 5.91 6.71 18.23
N ASN A 964 5.06 6.02 18.98
CA ASN A 964 5.31 4.64 19.40
C ASN A 964 4.94 3.60 18.30
N LEU A 965 5.34 2.36 18.54
CA LEU A 965 5.07 1.20 17.70
C LEU A 965 3.73 0.55 18.10
N GLU A 966 2.85 0.25 17.13
CA GLU A 966 1.53 -0.36 17.39
C GLU A 966 1.70 -1.77 17.96
N THR A 967 2.67 -2.53 17.44
CA THR A 967 3.01 -3.89 17.88
C THR A 967 3.41 -3.99 19.36
N LEU A 968 3.87 -2.88 19.94
CA LEU A 968 4.32 -2.80 21.33
C LEU A 968 3.38 -1.96 22.21
N ALA A 969 2.33 -1.39 21.64
CA ALA A 969 1.39 -0.55 22.36
C ALA A 969 0.44 -1.39 23.22
N PRO A 970 0.15 -0.97 24.47
CA PRO A 970 -0.79 -1.69 25.32
C PRO A 970 -2.23 -1.57 24.77
N LYS A 971 -3.02 -2.61 24.99
CA LYS A 971 -4.46 -2.66 24.65
C LYS A 971 -5.30 -2.55 25.93
N VAL A 972 -6.29 -1.66 25.94
CA VAL A 972 -7.23 -1.46 27.05
C VAL A 972 -8.64 -1.35 26.48
N GLU A 973 -9.60 -2.16 26.98
CA GLU A 973 -10.99 -2.17 26.49
C GLU A 973 -11.09 -2.30 24.95
N GLY A 974 -10.22 -3.12 24.35
CA GLY A 974 -10.14 -3.29 22.89
C GLY A 974 -9.58 -2.10 22.11
N THR A 975 -9.13 -1.03 22.77
CA THR A 975 -8.45 0.12 22.16
C THR A 975 -6.93 -0.03 22.27
N VAL A 976 -6.20 0.17 21.17
CA VAL A 976 -4.74 0.19 21.17
C VAL A 976 -4.27 1.60 21.53
N LEU A 977 -3.41 1.72 22.54
CA LEU A 977 -2.85 3.00 22.99
C LEU A 977 -1.64 3.41 22.14
N ALA A 978 -1.85 3.47 20.82
CA ALA A 978 -0.87 3.96 19.85
C ALA A 978 -1.12 5.45 19.56
N ALA A 979 -0.04 6.25 19.60
CA ALA A 979 -0.08 7.65 19.25
C ALA A 979 0.02 7.82 17.73
N GLU A 980 -0.69 8.81 17.20
CA GLU A 980 -0.45 9.32 15.85
C GLU A 980 0.93 10.00 15.77
N GLY A 981 1.43 10.27 14.56
CA GLY A 981 2.70 10.97 14.37
C GLY A 981 2.63 12.41 14.90
N LEU A 982 3.40 12.72 15.95
CA LEU A 982 3.45 14.05 16.59
C LEU A 982 4.60 14.88 16.05
N ALA A 983 4.33 16.13 15.66
CA ALA A 983 5.37 17.10 15.32
C ALA A 983 5.89 17.76 16.61
N LEU A 984 7.11 17.42 17.02
CA LEU A 984 7.73 17.93 18.26
C LEU A 984 9.09 18.53 17.95
N THR A 985 9.30 19.77 18.39
CA THR A 985 10.59 20.47 18.26
C THR A 985 11.64 19.87 19.20
N GLY A 986 12.89 19.81 18.75
CA GLY A 986 14.03 19.53 19.63
C GLY A 986 14.28 20.73 20.55
N ALA A 987 13.68 20.72 21.74
CA ALA A 987 13.78 21.81 22.70
C ALA A 987 15.23 21.99 23.18
N SER A 988 15.90 20.89 23.52
CA SER A 988 17.35 20.85 23.70
C SER A 988 17.92 19.61 23.00
N VAL A 989 19.12 19.72 22.45
CA VAL A 989 19.78 18.62 21.73
C VAL A 989 21.25 18.57 22.13
N ASP A 990 21.65 17.44 22.71
CA ASP A 990 23.05 17.11 22.98
C ASP A 990 23.55 16.24 21.82
N LYS A 991 24.30 16.86 20.90
CA LYS A 991 24.80 16.20 19.68
C LYS A 991 25.85 15.15 19.96
N GLU A 992 26.62 15.30 21.05
CA GLU A 992 27.71 14.40 21.40
C GLU A 992 27.15 13.12 22.01
N LYS A 993 26.19 13.25 22.94
CA LYS A 993 25.52 12.10 23.57
C LYS A 993 24.38 11.53 22.73
N GLY A 994 24.00 12.18 21.63
CA GLY A 994 22.89 11.75 20.79
C GLY A 994 21.52 11.90 21.45
N LEU A 995 21.36 12.86 22.37
CA LEU A 995 20.11 13.05 23.13
C LEU A 995 19.29 14.20 22.54
N ILE A 996 17.99 13.98 22.45
CA ILE A 996 17.01 14.99 22.03
C ILE A 996 15.96 15.10 23.13
N ALA A 997 15.76 16.30 23.67
CA ALA A 997 14.64 16.61 24.54
C ALA A 997 13.51 17.21 23.71
N LEU A 998 12.34 16.59 23.80
CA LEU A 998 11.13 16.95 23.06
C LEU A 998 10.08 17.39 24.09
N ILE A 999 9.45 18.55 23.90
CA ILE A 999 8.43 19.04 24.82
C ILE A 999 7.05 18.87 24.18
N ALA A 1000 6.13 18.22 24.90
CA ALA A 1000 4.77 17.98 24.46
C ALA A 1000 3.76 18.60 25.43
N LEU A 1001 2.76 19.31 24.87
CA LEU A 1001 1.59 19.79 25.60
C LEU A 1001 0.47 18.74 25.52
N GLU A 1002 -0.04 18.34 26.69
CA GLU A 1002 -1.04 17.30 26.88
C GLU A 1002 -2.47 17.76 26.51
N MET A 1003 -2.69 18.16 25.24
CA MET A 1003 -4.01 18.61 24.75
C MET A 1003 -4.84 17.49 24.10
N GLY A 1004 -4.21 16.62 23.32
CA GLY A 1004 -4.89 15.58 22.53
C GLY A 1004 -4.52 14.18 22.97
N SER A 1005 -5.27 13.17 22.50
CA SER A 1005 -5.03 11.78 22.89
C SER A 1005 -3.58 11.35 22.63
N SER A 1006 -3.05 11.63 21.44
CA SER A 1006 -1.69 11.24 21.05
C SER A 1006 -0.60 11.88 21.93
N SER A 1007 -0.68 13.18 22.24
CA SER A 1007 0.34 13.83 23.10
C SER A 1007 0.23 13.41 24.56
N ARG A 1008 -0.97 13.10 25.05
CA ARG A 1008 -1.20 12.54 26.39
C ARG A 1008 -0.68 11.11 26.54
N LEU A 1009 -0.69 10.32 25.47
CA LEU A 1009 -0.13 8.95 25.49
C LEU A 1009 1.38 8.92 25.72
N CYS A 1010 2.10 9.98 25.33
CA CYS A 1010 3.54 10.07 25.55
C CYS A 1010 3.95 9.92 27.03
N ARG A 1011 3.08 10.32 27.97
CA ARG A 1011 3.32 10.18 29.41
C ARG A 1011 3.40 8.73 29.88
N LEU A 1012 2.91 7.78 29.07
CA LEU A 1012 2.87 6.35 29.39
C LEU A 1012 4.12 5.61 28.93
N TRP A 1013 5.00 6.27 28.16
CA TRP A 1013 6.23 5.68 27.66
C TRP A 1013 7.26 5.57 28.78
N ARG A 1014 8.13 4.55 28.71
CA ARG A 1014 9.10 4.20 29.74
C ARG A 1014 10.52 4.25 29.20
N PRO A 1015 11.52 4.53 30.05
CA PRO A 1015 12.93 4.37 29.68
C PRO A 1015 13.18 2.98 29.07
N GLY A 1016 13.89 2.94 27.94
CA GLY A 1016 14.15 1.74 27.16
C GLY A 1016 13.11 1.41 26.09
N ASP A 1017 11.93 2.04 26.10
CA ASP A 1017 10.93 1.80 25.06
C ASP A 1017 11.46 2.25 23.69
N PRO A 1018 11.33 1.42 22.64
CA PRO A 1018 11.64 1.82 21.28
C PRO A 1018 10.59 2.81 20.77
N VAL A 1019 11.06 3.88 20.14
CA VAL A 1019 10.22 4.95 19.60
C VAL A 1019 10.72 5.34 18.22
N VAL A 1020 9.82 5.81 17.36
CA VAL A 1020 10.21 6.34 16.05
C VAL A 1020 10.42 7.83 16.18
N VAL A 1021 11.61 8.31 15.83
CA VAL A 1021 11.97 9.72 15.74
C VAL A 1021 12.44 10.01 14.33
N MET A 1022 11.53 10.48 13.49
CA MET A 1022 11.84 10.83 12.10
C MET A 1022 12.18 12.30 11.98
N GLY A 1023 13.36 12.58 11.44
CA GLY A 1023 13.82 13.93 11.19
C GLY A 1023 15.35 14.04 11.17
N VAL A 1024 15.90 15.23 11.14
CA VAL A 1024 15.18 16.50 11.19
C VAL A 1024 14.28 16.75 9.98
N THR A 1025 13.17 17.43 10.24
CA THR A 1025 12.26 17.96 9.21
C THR A 1025 12.05 19.46 9.44
N GLY A 1026 11.26 20.10 8.56
CA GLY A 1026 11.19 21.56 8.50
C GLY A 1026 12.49 22.19 7.97
N ALA A 1027 12.64 23.49 8.22
CA ALA A 1027 13.81 24.28 7.90
C ALA A 1027 14.45 24.85 9.18
N PRO A 1028 15.78 25.00 9.27
CA PRO A 1028 16.39 25.79 10.33
C PRO A 1028 15.84 27.21 10.32
N THR A 1029 15.59 27.78 11.51
CA THR A 1029 15.25 29.21 11.61
C THR A 1029 16.41 30.05 11.07
N ASP A 1030 16.11 31.10 10.33
CA ASP A 1030 17.11 32.07 9.89
C ASP A 1030 17.60 32.90 11.09
N ILE A 1031 18.91 32.85 11.36
CA ILE A 1031 19.55 33.49 12.52
C ILE A 1031 20.43 34.64 12.00
N PRO A 1032 19.98 35.91 12.05
CA PRO A 1032 20.81 37.04 11.65
C PRO A 1032 21.99 37.24 12.62
N SER A 1033 22.92 38.14 12.29
CA SER A 1033 24.02 38.57 13.18
C SER A 1033 23.98 40.07 13.42
N GLY A 1034 24.31 40.50 14.65
CA GLY A 1034 24.45 41.91 15.01
C GLY A 1034 23.15 42.73 14.93
N LYS A 1035 21.98 42.08 15.03
CA LYS A 1035 20.65 42.71 15.03
C LYS A 1035 20.03 42.73 16.43
N THR A 1036 18.98 43.52 16.60
CA THR A 1036 18.08 43.40 17.76
C THR A 1036 16.88 42.55 17.36
N VAL A 1037 16.64 41.47 18.09
CA VAL A 1037 15.59 40.50 17.78
C VAL A 1037 14.60 40.39 18.95
N LEU A 1038 13.31 40.45 18.62
CA LEU A 1038 12.22 40.24 19.55
C LEU A 1038 11.70 38.80 19.42
N LEU A 1039 11.65 38.08 20.54
CA LEU A 1039 11.00 36.79 20.63
C LEU A 1039 9.65 36.96 21.35
N ALA A 1040 8.58 36.48 20.72
CA ALA A 1040 7.22 36.50 21.28
C ALA A 1040 6.72 35.07 21.45
N GLY A 1041 6.80 34.54 22.66
CA GLY A 1041 6.46 33.16 22.98
C GLY A 1041 5.20 33.01 23.80
N GLY A 1042 4.27 32.17 23.34
CA GLY A 1042 3.04 31.86 24.08
C GLY A 1042 2.97 30.39 24.51
N GLY A 1043 2.91 30.14 25.82
CA GLY A 1043 2.80 28.80 26.39
C GLY A 1043 3.87 27.85 25.86
N LEU A 1044 3.46 26.77 25.19
CA LEU A 1044 4.37 25.80 24.56
C LEU A 1044 5.32 26.44 23.53
N GLY A 1045 4.95 27.56 22.90
CA GLY A 1045 5.82 28.25 21.93
C GLY A 1045 7.17 28.67 22.53
N ASN A 1046 7.24 28.86 23.85
CA ASN A 1046 8.49 29.12 24.55
C ASN A 1046 9.50 27.96 24.45
N ALA A 1047 9.02 26.72 24.33
CA ALA A 1047 9.87 25.53 24.17
C ALA A 1047 10.76 25.58 22.91
N VAL A 1048 10.26 26.21 21.86
CA VAL A 1048 10.98 26.38 20.59
C VAL A 1048 11.91 27.58 20.69
N LEU A 1049 11.40 28.67 21.23
CA LEU A 1049 12.07 29.97 21.23
C LEU A 1049 13.32 30.02 22.09
N PHE A 1050 13.43 29.30 23.20
CA PHE A 1050 14.69 29.34 23.96
C PHE A 1050 15.87 28.72 23.18
N SER A 1051 15.61 27.71 22.33
CA SER A 1051 16.66 27.14 21.45
C SER A 1051 17.10 28.14 20.38
N ILE A 1052 16.15 28.88 19.81
CA ILE A 1052 16.38 29.93 18.81
C ILE A 1052 17.08 31.13 19.46
N GLY A 1053 16.63 31.56 20.64
CA GLY A 1053 17.19 32.70 21.36
C GLY A 1053 18.63 32.46 21.80
N LYS A 1054 18.97 31.27 22.29
CA LYS A 1054 20.38 30.90 22.56
C LYS A 1054 21.24 31.01 21.29
N ALA A 1055 20.73 30.58 20.14
CA ALA A 1055 21.44 30.71 18.87
C ALA A 1055 21.60 32.18 18.42
N LEU A 1056 20.56 33.00 18.60
CA LEU A 1056 20.61 34.43 18.34
C LEU A 1056 21.65 35.14 19.23
N ARG A 1057 21.68 34.83 20.53
CA ARG A 1057 22.67 35.35 21.48
C ARG A 1057 24.09 34.95 21.07
N ALA A 1058 24.30 33.68 20.72
CA ALA A 1058 25.59 33.18 20.25
C ALA A 1058 26.06 33.85 18.94
N ALA A 1059 25.13 34.26 18.08
CA ALA A 1059 25.42 35.00 16.85
C ALA A 1059 25.63 36.52 17.06
N GLY A 1060 25.69 36.99 18.32
CA GLY A 1060 25.96 38.39 18.66
C GLY A 1060 24.75 39.33 18.55
N ASN A 1061 23.53 38.80 18.58
CA ASN A 1061 22.32 39.63 18.58
C ASN A 1061 21.94 40.08 19.99
N ARG A 1062 21.26 41.22 20.07
CA ARG A 1062 20.54 41.65 21.29
C ARG A 1062 19.13 41.07 21.24
N VAL A 1063 18.72 40.34 22.27
CA VAL A 1063 17.46 39.61 22.29
C VAL A 1063 16.56 40.11 23.40
N ILE A 1064 15.39 40.63 23.02
CA ILE A 1064 14.28 40.92 23.94
C ILE A 1064 13.23 39.81 23.84
N TYR A 1065 12.88 39.21 24.97
CA TYR A 1065 12.01 38.04 25.01
C TYR A 1065 10.73 38.36 25.80
N PHE A 1066 9.60 38.40 25.10
CA PHE A 1066 8.28 38.38 25.72
C PHE A 1066 7.80 36.93 25.90
N ALA A 1067 7.77 36.46 27.14
CA ALA A 1067 7.38 35.08 27.49
C ALA A 1067 5.99 35.09 28.16
N GLY A 1068 4.96 34.78 27.39
CA GLY A 1068 3.56 34.77 27.80
C GLY A 1068 3.07 33.39 28.23
N TYR A 1069 2.34 33.34 29.34
CA TYR A 1069 1.73 32.13 29.92
C TYR A 1069 0.29 32.39 30.35
N LYS A 1070 -0.55 31.34 30.36
CA LYS A 1070 -1.92 31.46 30.90
C LYS A 1070 -1.90 31.55 32.42
N ASN A 1071 -1.11 30.70 33.07
CA ASN A 1071 -0.95 30.68 34.52
C ASN A 1071 0.53 30.77 34.90
N HIS A 1072 0.80 31.28 36.10
CA HIS A 1072 2.16 31.29 36.65
C HIS A 1072 2.77 29.87 36.79
N ASP A 1073 1.95 28.84 37.03
CA ASP A 1073 2.38 27.43 37.13
C ASP A 1073 2.70 26.78 35.78
N ASP A 1074 2.41 27.47 34.66
CA ASP A 1074 2.73 26.98 33.32
C ASP A 1074 4.16 27.34 32.89
N VAL A 1075 4.92 28.08 33.71
CA VAL A 1075 6.32 28.43 33.43
C VAL A 1075 7.19 27.18 33.55
N PHE A 1076 7.96 26.89 32.51
CA PHE A 1076 8.93 25.79 32.49
C PHE A 1076 10.27 26.27 31.92
N LYS A 1077 11.36 25.59 32.31
CA LYS A 1077 12.72 25.85 31.79
C LYS A 1077 13.12 27.34 31.86
N ALA A 1078 12.81 28.02 32.97
CA ALA A 1078 13.06 29.44 33.14
C ALA A 1078 14.53 29.84 32.90
N GLU A 1079 15.47 29.03 33.40
CA GLU A 1079 16.91 29.22 33.18
C GLU A 1079 17.30 29.19 31.69
N ASP A 1080 16.64 28.33 30.88
CA ASP A 1080 16.90 28.27 29.45
C ASP A 1080 16.39 29.53 28.72
N ILE A 1081 15.26 30.09 29.17
CA ILE A 1081 14.68 31.34 28.65
C ILE A 1081 15.57 32.53 29.04
N GLU A 1082 16.10 32.54 30.26
CA GLU A 1082 17.08 33.53 30.73
C GLU A 1082 18.36 33.49 29.89
N ALA A 1083 18.93 32.31 29.67
CA ALA A 1083 20.11 32.15 28.82
C ALA A 1083 19.86 32.55 27.35
N ALA A 1084 18.61 32.51 26.89
CA ALA A 1084 18.22 32.83 25.52
C ALA A 1084 18.03 34.34 25.26
N SER A 1085 18.20 35.22 26.25
CA SER A 1085 17.79 36.63 26.16
C SER A 1085 18.70 37.61 26.91
N ASP A 1086 18.72 38.88 26.48
CA ASP A 1086 19.27 39.99 27.28
C ASP A 1086 18.27 40.51 28.31
N VAL A 1087 17.00 40.58 27.91
CA VAL A 1087 15.88 41.08 28.71
C VAL A 1087 14.68 40.17 28.49
N ILE A 1088 14.04 39.77 29.58
CA ILE A 1088 12.76 39.07 29.55
C ILE A 1088 11.66 39.97 30.07
N VAL A 1089 10.51 39.92 29.42
CA VAL A 1089 9.24 40.39 29.95
C VAL A 1089 8.34 39.17 30.12
N TRP A 1090 8.21 38.72 31.36
CA TRP A 1090 7.31 37.64 31.73
C TRP A 1090 5.88 38.19 31.78
N SER A 1091 4.95 37.50 31.12
CA SER A 1091 3.54 37.90 31.04
C SER A 1091 2.65 36.73 31.45
N VAL A 1092 1.71 37.01 32.35
CA VAL A 1092 0.67 36.05 32.75
C VAL A 1092 -0.69 36.64 32.42
N ASP A 1093 -1.55 35.87 31.77
CA ASP A 1093 -2.90 36.32 31.44
C ASP A 1093 -3.69 36.74 32.71
N PRO A 1094 -4.55 37.77 32.62
CA PRO A 1094 -5.36 38.20 33.76
C PRO A 1094 -6.32 37.09 34.20
N ALA A 1095 -6.24 36.70 35.46
CA ALA A 1095 -7.17 35.81 36.12
C ALA A 1095 -7.31 36.22 37.59
N PRO A 1096 -8.41 35.87 38.28
CA PRO A 1096 -8.57 36.16 39.72
C PRO A 1096 -7.42 35.62 40.58
N THR A 1097 -6.77 34.54 40.12
CA THR A 1097 -5.63 33.87 40.77
C THR A 1097 -4.28 34.27 40.18
N ALA A 1098 -4.23 35.19 39.22
CA ALA A 1098 -3.00 35.57 38.53
C ALA A 1098 -2.01 36.24 39.48
N ARG A 1099 -0.77 35.79 39.41
CA ARG A 1099 0.37 36.33 40.18
C ARG A 1099 1.47 36.70 39.19
N PRO A 1100 2.27 37.74 39.47
CA PRO A 1100 3.43 38.03 38.65
C PRO A 1100 4.42 36.85 38.72
N ILE A 1101 5.09 36.57 37.60
CA ILE A 1101 6.18 35.59 37.56
C ILE A 1101 7.38 36.18 38.30
N SER A 1102 8.03 35.37 39.12
CA SER A 1102 9.20 35.81 39.87
C SER A 1102 10.37 36.07 38.92
N ILE A 1103 11.03 37.22 39.08
CA ILE A 1103 12.22 37.58 38.32
C ILE A 1103 13.47 37.25 39.12
N THR A 1104 14.49 36.72 38.43
CA THR A 1104 15.79 36.35 39.01
C THR A 1104 16.89 37.36 38.64
N ARG A 1105 16.74 38.07 37.52
CA ARG A 1105 17.69 39.06 37.01
C ARG A 1105 17.09 40.48 37.12
N PRO A 1106 17.86 41.49 37.56
CA PRO A 1106 17.34 42.84 37.84
C PRO A 1106 16.81 43.58 36.59
N GLN A 1107 17.29 43.24 35.40
CA GLN A 1107 16.82 43.82 34.14
C GLN A 1107 15.50 43.23 33.64
N ASP A 1108 15.10 42.04 34.12
CA ASP A 1108 13.89 41.37 33.68
C ASP A 1108 12.65 41.98 34.32
N LYS A 1109 11.51 41.84 33.65
CA LYS A 1109 10.23 42.44 34.04
C LYS A 1109 9.17 41.36 34.17
N SER A 1110 8.17 41.59 35.02
CA SER A 1110 6.95 40.80 35.09
C SER A 1110 5.73 41.69 34.91
N PHE A 1111 4.72 41.18 34.21
CA PHE A 1111 3.49 41.88 33.89
C PHE A 1111 2.28 40.94 34.00
N ILE A 1112 1.17 41.44 34.56
CA ILE A 1112 -0.12 40.74 34.55
C ILE A 1112 -0.96 41.37 33.44
N GLY A 1113 -1.27 40.58 32.43
CA GLY A 1113 -1.82 41.02 31.15
C GLY A 1113 -1.24 40.18 30.03
N ASN A 1114 -1.91 40.19 28.88
CA ASN A 1114 -1.49 39.37 27.75
C ASN A 1114 -0.17 39.90 27.13
N ILE A 1115 0.42 39.11 26.23
CA ILE A 1115 1.74 39.41 25.67
C ILE A 1115 1.81 40.76 24.93
N LEU A 1116 0.72 41.19 24.27
CA LEU A 1116 0.68 42.46 23.55
C LEU A 1116 0.58 43.65 24.51
N GLU A 1117 -0.22 43.51 25.56
CA GLU A 1117 -0.29 44.50 26.64
C GLU A 1117 1.07 44.67 27.32
N ALA A 1118 1.79 43.56 27.55
CA ALA A 1118 3.15 43.58 28.07
C ALA A 1118 4.12 44.32 27.12
N MET A 1119 4.04 44.07 25.81
CA MET A 1119 4.82 44.81 24.81
C MET A 1119 4.53 46.31 24.83
N VAL A 1120 3.26 46.71 24.89
CA VAL A 1120 2.87 48.13 24.96
C VAL A 1120 3.31 48.78 26.27
N ALA A 1121 3.19 48.07 27.39
CA ALA A 1121 3.63 48.56 28.70
C ALA A 1121 5.16 48.76 28.74
N TYR A 1122 5.91 47.80 28.17
CA TYR A 1122 7.36 47.90 28.00
C TYR A 1122 7.71 49.09 27.10
N ALA A 1123 7.08 49.21 25.93
CA ALA A 1123 7.32 50.31 24.97
C ALA A 1123 7.10 51.71 25.57
N LYS A 1124 6.12 51.84 26.47
CA LYS A 1124 5.77 53.09 27.16
C LYS A 1124 6.63 53.37 28.41
N GLY A 1125 7.60 52.52 28.73
CA GLY A 1125 8.42 52.64 29.94
C GLY A 1125 7.64 52.41 31.24
N LYS A 1126 6.44 51.83 31.19
CA LYS A 1126 5.61 51.57 32.39
C LYS A 1126 6.16 50.47 33.29
N LEU A 1127 7.13 49.69 32.78
CA LEU A 1127 7.82 48.63 33.51
C LEU A 1127 9.19 49.08 34.07
N GLY A 1128 9.41 50.40 34.17
CA GLY A 1128 10.68 51.00 34.56
C GLY A 1128 11.70 50.98 33.42
N ASP A 1129 12.99 50.95 33.77
CA ASP A 1129 14.08 51.03 32.79
C ASP A 1129 14.03 49.89 31.75
N THR A 1130 14.16 50.26 30.46
CA THR A 1130 14.12 49.36 29.30
C THR A 1130 15.48 49.37 28.59
N PRO A 1131 16.42 48.47 28.96
CA PRO A 1131 17.80 48.52 28.45
C PRO A 1131 17.95 48.12 26.96
N VAL A 1132 16.89 47.57 26.37
CA VAL A 1132 16.75 47.34 24.92
C VAL A 1132 15.45 48.00 24.47
N HIS A 1133 15.50 48.96 23.54
CA HIS A 1133 14.31 49.66 23.07
C HIS A 1133 13.62 48.90 21.93
N LEU A 1134 12.29 49.04 21.81
CA LEU A 1134 11.54 48.37 20.75
C LEU A 1134 11.80 48.98 19.36
N ASP A 1135 12.16 50.26 19.29
CA ASP A 1135 12.53 50.94 18.05
C ASP A 1135 13.95 50.58 17.57
N ASP A 1136 14.67 49.74 18.33
CA ASP A 1136 15.86 49.04 17.87
C ASP A 1136 15.53 47.71 17.17
N VAL A 1137 14.33 47.14 17.33
CA VAL A 1137 14.00 45.78 16.86
C VAL A 1137 13.99 45.70 15.33
N ASP A 1138 14.85 44.84 14.79
CA ASP A 1138 14.95 44.54 13.36
C ASP A 1138 14.10 43.32 12.96
N HIS A 1139 14.02 42.31 13.82
CA HIS A 1139 13.33 41.04 13.56
C HIS A 1139 12.40 40.66 14.71
N ILE A 1140 11.22 40.13 14.39
CA ILE A 1140 10.25 39.55 15.33
C ILE A 1140 10.06 38.07 14.98
N ILE A 1141 10.20 37.20 15.97
CA ILE A 1141 9.87 35.77 15.86
C ILE A 1141 8.74 35.46 16.83
N ALA A 1142 7.56 35.13 16.29
CA ALA A 1142 6.38 34.80 17.07
C ALA A 1142 6.08 33.30 17.03
N ILE A 1143 5.99 32.65 18.19
CA ILE A 1143 5.64 31.23 18.28
C ILE A 1143 4.64 31.04 19.43
N GLY A 1144 3.47 30.51 19.12
CA GLY A 1144 2.40 30.32 20.09
C GLY A 1144 1.16 29.73 19.43
N SER A 1145 -0.02 30.06 19.96
CA SER A 1145 -1.27 29.73 19.27
C SER A 1145 -1.41 30.53 17.97
N ASP A 1146 -2.19 30.00 17.02
CA ASP A 1146 -2.60 30.70 15.81
C ASP A 1146 -3.18 32.09 16.11
N ARG A 1147 -3.98 32.19 17.18
CA ARG A 1147 -4.58 33.44 17.66
C ARG A 1147 -3.54 34.44 18.16
N MET A 1148 -2.55 33.98 18.91
CA MET A 1148 -1.47 34.85 19.39
C MET A 1148 -0.64 35.38 18.22
N MET A 1149 -0.23 34.51 17.29
CA MET A 1149 0.58 34.92 16.14
C MET A 1149 -0.18 35.89 15.23
N ALA A 1150 -1.49 35.67 15.03
CA ALA A 1150 -2.37 36.62 14.35
C ALA A 1150 -2.42 37.97 15.08
N ALA A 1151 -2.54 37.96 16.41
CA ALA A 1151 -2.57 39.19 17.20
C ALA A 1151 -1.24 39.97 17.10
N VAL A 1152 -0.09 39.28 17.07
CA VAL A 1152 1.22 39.90 16.84
C VAL A 1152 1.33 40.48 15.42
N LYS A 1153 0.83 39.76 14.40
CA LYS A 1153 0.76 40.24 13.01
C LYS A 1153 0.01 41.58 12.92
N GLU A 1154 -1.14 41.70 13.56
CA GLU A 1154 -1.93 42.93 13.53
C GLU A 1154 -1.31 44.05 14.40
N ALA A 1155 -0.88 43.71 15.62
CA ALA A 1155 -0.40 44.69 16.58
C ALA A 1155 0.83 45.46 16.09
N ARG A 1156 1.76 44.81 15.38
CA ARG A 1156 3.00 45.44 14.87
C ARG A 1156 2.73 46.55 13.85
N ASN A 1157 1.63 46.45 13.10
CA ASN A 1157 1.19 47.45 12.13
C ASN A 1157 0.13 48.41 12.71
N GLY A 1158 -0.44 48.08 13.87
CA GLY A 1158 -1.38 48.90 14.64
C GLY A 1158 -0.75 49.50 15.89
N ILE A 1159 -1.12 48.97 17.06
CA ILE A 1159 -0.80 49.56 18.37
C ILE A 1159 0.70 49.66 18.70
N LEU A 1160 1.54 48.78 18.13
CA LEU A 1160 2.99 48.78 18.34
C LEU A 1160 3.76 49.56 17.25
N LYS A 1161 3.09 49.99 16.18
CA LYS A 1161 3.72 50.70 15.05
C LYS A 1161 4.56 51.92 15.47
N PRO A 1162 4.14 52.77 16.43
CA PRO A 1162 4.95 53.92 16.85
C PRO A 1162 6.25 53.54 17.58
N TYR A 1163 6.37 52.29 18.01
CA TYR A 1163 7.46 51.81 18.86
C TYR A 1163 8.37 50.80 18.17
N LEU A 1164 8.14 50.49 16.89
CA LEU A 1164 8.93 49.51 16.13
C LEU A 1164 9.61 50.19 14.95
N LYS A 1165 10.77 49.65 14.51
CA LYS A 1165 11.42 50.11 13.27
C LYS A 1165 10.45 50.01 12.09
N PRO A 1166 10.37 51.01 11.20
CA PRO A 1166 9.45 50.98 10.06
C PRO A 1166 9.63 49.80 9.09
N LYS A 1167 10.83 49.21 9.00
CA LYS A 1167 11.17 48.10 8.08
C LYS A 1167 11.51 46.80 8.81
N HIS A 1168 10.92 46.56 9.98
CA HIS A 1168 11.14 45.31 10.72
C HIS A 1168 10.52 44.10 9.99
N VAL A 1169 11.18 42.95 10.10
CA VAL A 1169 10.69 41.66 9.54
C VAL A 1169 10.02 40.87 10.65
N ALA A 1170 8.93 40.15 10.34
CA ALA A 1170 8.29 39.26 11.31
C ALA A 1170 7.95 37.90 10.71
N ILE A 1171 8.35 36.85 11.42
CA ILE A 1171 8.06 35.45 11.07
C ILE A 1171 7.27 34.77 12.20
N GLY A 1172 6.43 33.82 11.81
CA GLY A 1172 5.70 32.94 12.71
C GLY A 1172 6.06 31.49 12.44
N SER A 1173 6.25 30.69 13.50
CA SER A 1173 6.44 29.25 13.34
C SER A 1173 5.08 28.55 13.34
N ILE A 1174 4.63 28.14 12.14
CA ILE A 1174 3.24 27.76 11.88
C ILE A 1174 2.95 26.31 12.26
N ASN A 1175 2.09 26.15 13.27
CA ASN A 1175 1.63 24.88 13.84
C ASN A 1175 0.49 24.22 13.03
N SER A 1176 0.66 24.08 11.72
CA SER A 1176 -0.35 23.41 10.88
C SER A 1176 -0.49 21.91 11.19
N PRO A 1177 -1.66 21.28 10.91
CA PRO A 1177 -1.82 19.82 11.01
C PRO A 1177 -0.79 19.06 10.15
N MET A 1178 -0.18 18.00 10.68
CA MET A 1178 0.83 17.21 9.97
C MET A 1178 0.68 15.71 10.25
N GLN A 1179 0.87 14.89 9.20
CA GLN A 1179 0.78 13.43 9.30
C GLN A 1179 2.09 12.74 8.93
N CYS A 1180 2.53 12.86 7.66
CA CYS A 1180 3.73 12.17 7.19
C CYS A 1180 5.03 12.90 7.56
N MET A 1181 5.00 14.24 7.59
CA MET A 1181 6.16 15.12 7.78
C MET A 1181 7.33 14.87 6.81
N MET A 1182 7.05 14.22 5.67
CA MET A 1182 7.99 13.95 4.57
C MET A 1182 8.00 15.07 3.53
N LYS A 1183 7.93 16.33 3.98
CA LYS A 1183 8.06 17.53 3.12
C LYS A 1183 7.10 17.61 1.92
N GLY A 1184 5.82 17.34 2.18
CA GLY A 1184 4.71 17.64 1.28
C GLY A 1184 4.01 16.43 0.63
N VAL A 1185 4.49 15.21 0.85
CA VAL A 1185 3.92 13.97 0.27
C VAL A 1185 2.42 13.79 0.58
N CYS A 1186 2.01 13.88 1.85
CA CYS A 1186 0.59 13.75 2.22
C CYS A 1186 -0.23 15.05 2.03
N ALA A 1187 0.43 16.20 1.88
CA ALA A 1187 -0.17 17.54 1.83
C ALA A 1187 -1.07 17.98 2.99
N GLN A 1188 -1.14 17.25 4.11
CA GLN A 1188 -1.87 17.71 5.29
C GLN A 1188 -1.31 19.04 5.86
N CYS A 1189 0.01 19.23 5.75
CA CYS A 1189 0.76 20.41 6.22
C CYS A 1189 0.63 21.66 5.32
N LEU A 1190 -0.30 21.65 4.35
CA LEU A 1190 -0.54 22.79 3.46
C LEU A 1190 -1.13 23.98 4.23
N CYS A 1191 -0.51 25.15 4.06
CA CYS A 1191 -0.96 26.44 4.55
C CYS A 1191 -1.25 27.39 3.40
N LYS A 1192 -2.34 28.16 3.53
CA LYS A 1192 -2.70 29.23 2.61
C LYS A 1192 -1.93 30.48 2.96
N HIS A 1193 -1.32 31.08 1.94
CA HIS A 1193 -0.71 32.39 1.99
C HIS A 1193 -1.44 33.36 1.06
N VAL A 1194 -1.40 34.64 1.42
CA VAL A 1194 -1.88 35.75 0.61
C VAL A 1194 -0.74 36.77 0.48
N ASP A 1195 -0.39 37.15 -0.75
CA ASP A 1195 0.58 38.22 -0.96
C ASP A 1195 -0.02 39.57 -0.54
N PRO A 1196 0.60 40.32 0.40
CA PRO A 1196 0.04 41.57 0.89
C PRO A 1196 -0.04 42.69 -0.16
N GLY A 1197 0.79 42.64 -1.21
CA GLY A 1197 0.82 43.65 -2.26
C GLY A 1197 -0.16 43.39 -3.39
N SER A 1198 -0.24 42.14 -3.86
CA SER A 1198 -1.10 41.76 -4.99
C SER A 1198 -2.45 41.16 -4.57
N GLY A 1199 -2.59 40.70 -3.32
CA GLY A 1199 -3.73 39.92 -2.86
C GLY A 1199 -3.77 38.48 -3.40
N GLN A 1200 -2.73 38.04 -4.13
CA GLN A 1200 -2.69 36.73 -4.75
C GLN A 1200 -2.56 35.62 -3.70
N GLU A 1201 -3.40 34.59 -3.82
CA GLU A 1201 -3.34 33.41 -2.97
C GLU A 1201 -2.35 32.36 -3.51
N TYR A 1202 -1.61 31.72 -2.61
CA TYR A 1202 -0.76 30.57 -2.93
C TYR A 1202 -0.60 29.65 -1.72
N PHE A 1203 -0.04 28.46 -1.91
CA PHE A 1203 0.06 27.45 -0.84
C PHE A 1203 1.50 27.05 -0.57
N VAL A 1204 1.83 26.87 0.71
CA VAL A 1204 3.13 26.41 1.19
C VAL A 1204 2.99 25.17 2.06
N TYR A 1205 4.06 24.39 2.17
CA TYR A 1205 4.09 23.21 3.03
C TYR A 1205 4.83 23.54 4.31
N SER A 1206 4.14 23.65 5.44
CA SER A 1206 4.78 23.97 6.72
C SER A 1206 5.75 22.89 7.18
N CYS A 1207 5.53 21.63 6.77
CA CYS A 1207 6.48 20.56 7.01
C CYS A 1207 7.77 20.67 6.18
N TYR A 1208 7.80 21.54 5.17
CA TYR A 1208 9.00 21.91 4.42
C TYR A 1208 9.72 23.08 5.10
N ASN A 1209 8.98 24.15 5.40
CA ASN A 1209 9.43 25.30 6.17
C ASN A 1209 8.28 25.81 7.05
N GLN A 1210 8.44 25.62 8.35
CA GLN A 1210 7.47 26.01 9.37
C GLN A 1210 7.55 27.51 9.69
N ASP A 1211 8.70 28.14 9.50
CA ASP A 1211 8.90 29.55 9.78
C ASP A 1211 8.48 30.37 8.55
N GLN A 1212 7.33 31.03 8.66
CA GLN A 1212 6.65 31.73 7.55
C GLN A 1212 6.50 33.21 7.88
N GLU A 1213 6.59 34.07 6.87
CA GLU A 1213 6.36 35.51 7.02
C GLU A 1213 4.94 35.77 7.54
N LEU A 1214 4.82 36.44 8.70
CA LEU A 1214 3.52 36.63 9.37
C LEU A 1214 2.50 37.33 8.48
N ASP A 1215 2.92 38.34 7.70
CA ASP A 1215 2.00 39.10 6.84
C ASP A 1215 1.32 38.23 5.80
N ARG A 1216 2.01 37.17 5.35
CA ARG A 1216 1.51 36.31 4.28
C ARG A 1216 0.56 35.23 4.77
N VAL A 1217 0.64 34.85 6.05
CA VAL A 1217 -0.15 33.74 6.60
C VAL A 1217 -1.62 34.15 6.77
N ASP A 1218 -2.52 33.31 6.26
CA ASP A 1218 -3.96 33.39 6.49
C ASP A 1218 -4.32 32.62 7.79
N PHE A 1219 -4.30 33.34 8.92
CA PHE A 1219 -4.60 32.77 10.24
C PHE A 1219 -6.05 32.29 10.41
N PRO A 1220 -7.08 33.01 9.90
CA PRO A 1220 -8.44 32.47 9.88
C PRO A 1220 -8.53 31.10 9.18
N HIS A 1221 -7.86 30.95 8.04
CA HIS A 1221 -7.76 29.67 7.34
C HIS A 1221 -7.04 28.60 8.18
N LEU A 1222 -5.91 28.94 8.80
CA LEU A 1222 -5.18 28.02 9.69
C LEU A 1222 -6.05 27.54 10.86
N ASN A 1223 -6.78 28.44 11.50
CA ASN A 1223 -7.70 28.10 12.59
C ASN A 1223 -8.79 27.12 12.10
N ALA A 1224 -9.39 27.40 10.94
CA ALA A 1224 -10.40 26.54 10.34
C ALA A 1224 -9.86 25.12 10.04
N ARG A 1225 -8.61 25.04 9.57
CA ARG A 1225 -7.88 23.78 9.32
C ARG A 1225 -7.62 22.98 10.59
N LEU A 1226 -7.28 23.64 11.70
CA LEU A 1226 -7.07 22.98 13.00
C LEU A 1226 -8.36 22.39 13.57
N ARG A 1227 -9.53 22.98 13.24
CA ARG A 1227 -10.85 22.48 13.66
C ARG A 1227 -11.39 21.33 12.81
N GLN A 1228 -10.65 20.84 11.81
CA GLN A 1228 -11.13 19.85 10.84
C GLN A 1228 -11.65 18.54 11.47
N ASN A 1229 -11.08 18.12 12.61
CA ASN A 1229 -11.42 16.86 13.31
C ASN A 1229 -12.02 17.10 14.72
N SER A 1230 -12.43 18.33 15.04
CA SER A 1230 -12.67 18.77 16.43
C SER A 1230 -13.65 17.88 17.21
N VAL A 1231 -14.73 17.39 16.58
CA VAL A 1231 -15.73 16.54 17.26
C VAL A 1231 -15.10 15.22 17.70
N GLN A 1232 -14.39 14.55 16.78
CA GLN A 1232 -13.72 13.29 17.08
C GLN A 1232 -12.57 13.47 18.06
N GLU A 1233 -11.78 14.55 17.96
CA GLU A 1233 -10.67 14.83 18.89
C GLU A 1233 -11.15 15.00 20.34
N LYS A 1234 -12.22 15.80 20.56
CA LYS A 1234 -12.82 15.99 21.89
C LYS A 1234 -13.39 14.69 22.46
N LEU A 1235 -14.05 13.89 21.62
CA LEU A 1235 -14.59 12.58 22.03
C LEU A 1235 -13.47 11.59 22.37
N SER A 1236 -12.43 11.52 21.52
CA SER A 1236 -11.28 10.64 21.70
C SER A 1236 -10.43 11.03 22.92
N ALA A 1237 -10.35 12.33 23.25
CA ALA A 1237 -9.68 12.80 24.47
C ALA A 1237 -10.41 12.30 25.73
N LEU A 1238 -11.75 12.38 25.75
CA LEU A 1238 -12.55 11.87 26.86
C LEU A 1238 -12.58 10.33 26.89
N TRP A 1239 -12.54 9.68 25.73
CA TRP A 1239 -12.35 8.22 25.62
C TRP A 1239 -11.02 7.79 26.24
N LEU A 1240 -9.94 8.55 26.01
CA LEU A 1240 -8.66 8.28 26.66
C LEU A 1240 -8.74 8.41 28.18
N ASP A 1241 -9.47 9.40 28.72
CA ASP A 1241 -9.70 9.52 30.17
C ASP A 1241 -10.32 8.24 30.74
N TYR A 1242 -11.39 7.77 30.09
CA TYR A 1242 -12.05 6.50 30.44
C TYR A 1242 -11.08 5.31 30.40
N LEU A 1243 -10.23 5.20 29.37
CA LEU A 1243 -9.27 4.11 29.26
C LEU A 1243 -8.17 4.16 30.33
N LEU A 1244 -7.69 5.36 30.67
CA LEU A 1244 -6.69 5.56 31.71
C LEU A 1244 -7.24 5.20 33.08
N GLU A 1245 -8.48 5.60 33.38
CA GLU A 1245 -9.21 5.19 34.59
C GLU A 1245 -9.32 3.66 34.67
N LYS A 1246 -9.70 2.99 33.57
CA LYS A 1246 -9.81 1.52 33.51
C LYS A 1246 -8.46 0.81 33.69
N ARG A 1247 -7.36 1.45 33.29
CA ARG A 1247 -6.00 0.95 33.51
C ARG A 1247 -5.51 1.17 34.95
N GLY A 1248 -6.26 1.88 35.80
CA GLY A 1248 -5.81 2.27 37.14
C GLY A 1248 -4.75 3.37 37.13
N THR A 1249 -4.66 4.15 36.03
CA THR A 1249 -3.78 5.32 35.94
C THR A 1249 -4.64 6.58 36.14
N PRO A 1250 -4.34 7.46 37.11
CA PRO A 1250 -5.18 8.64 37.35
C PRO A 1250 -5.37 9.49 36.08
N SER A 1251 -6.60 9.92 35.80
CA SER A 1251 -6.86 11.01 34.86
C SER A 1251 -6.32 12.31 35.47
N VAL A 1252 -5.77 13.18 34.61
CA VAL A 1252 -5.30 14.54 34.98
C VAL A 1252 -6.29 15.53 34.42
#